data_AF-A0A7C8JT36-F1
#
_entry.id   AF-A0A7C8JT36-F1
#
_cell.length_a   1.000
_cell.length_b   1.000
_cell.length_c   1.000
_cell.angle_alpha   90.00
_cell.angle_beta   90.00
_cell.angle_gamma   90.00
#
_symmetry.space_group_name_H-M   'P 1'
#
loop_
_entity.id
_entity.type
_entity.pdbx_description
1 polymer ?
#
loop_
_entity_poly.entity_id
_entity_poly.type
_entity_poly.pdbx_seq_one_letter_code
_entity_poly.pdbx_strand_id
1 'polypeptide(L)'
;MAFKISCPRLTPLQSRVAVSSFATVLMITLLVLWTLPPSAYSQSIPDLGSGHRVHHHHPSSETSANDRSPVLEGFSTFFNPLIQSTEESQSWADTRSPEGAELHDLLPGVLQERQGGPFLNSLVKDQYRNFNIKPGEVQLWGLDTEQLFADAGRSGSSNVFVDIERNSRIRTVYFGFNTCWGPTAPNNTRAIPPNLTLYASNATANKSPGPSANPRQQIVIPVIEGFANVTLNVSSTVYLSVVAPNITAEMGNFTGFYNYEIIASTKRAYYGWYKFQNLYLIDSDSSNALLISGNETAYDKATNVSAIRPPYTFFAHPANDTAVNGLRRSWCGLKARASLSASSGDISMTRRGLGNKVKEQIYLKGLKPNTTYNIWLAKQNNETEGGFIYSAVNLTTKSDGNCRVIYDLQFCSEVAYAVPTNDTIFQNMPHLARFYDTYALSWYANFSYSLQQVQCNTTSDREYSHLRSCDDCDKAYKTWLCATTIPRCADYSSDASFLAERSRGDGQDNGPTKIFLEDGRIVDIELGNVTNDDGSTPPAFKAASRNILIDEVVSPGPYKEIKPCMDLCWSLIQSCPASLGFSCPSGSRGENSYGWRSDDGDITCSYLGAAYFLSKATRGMGLVGGGGGGWALVVGLVVALMGVL
;
A
#
# COMPACT_ATOMS: atom_id res chain seq x y z
N MET A 1 15.89 20.69 -67.94
CA MET A 1 14.93 19.61 -68.29
C MET A 1 13.65 19.88 -67.53
N ALA A 2 12.49 19.90 -68.19
CA ALA A 2 11.20 20.10 -67.53
C ALA A 2 10.38 18.80 -67.59
N PHE A 3 10.23 18.12 -66.45
CA PHE A 3 9.37 16.95 -66.36
C PHE A 3 7.90 17.39 -66.20
N LYS A 4 7.15 17.34 -67.30
CA LYS A 4 5.69 17.35 -67.25
C LYS A 4 5.21 15.97 -66.78
N ILE A 5 4.74 15.87 -65.54
CA ILE A 5 3.96 14.71 -65.10
C ILE A 5 2.53 14.90 -65.60
N SER A 6 2.08 14.00 -66.47
CA SER A 6 0.72 14.02 -67.01
C SER A 6 -0.21 13.30 -66.02
N CYS A 7 -1.10 14.04 -65.35
CA CYS A 7 -2.12 13.42 -64.50
C CYS A 7 -3.19 12.71 -65.36
N PRO A 8 -3.59 11.47 -65.03
CA PRO A 8 -4.64 10.76 -65.77
C PRO A 8 -6.00 11.46 -65.58
N ARG A 9 -6.80 11.49 -66.65
CA ARG A 9 -8.18 12.02 -66.60
C ARG A 9 -9.11 10.99 -65.98
N LEU A 10 -9.37 11.12 -64.68
CA LEU A 10 -10.43 10.39 -63.99
C LEU A 10 -11.80 10.70 -64.60
N THR A 11 -12.68 9.70 -64.68
CA THR A 11 -14.07 9.92 -65.12
C THR A 11 -14.88 10.67 -64.06
N PRO A 12 -15.99 11.35 -64.42
CA PRO A 12 -16.79 12.12 -63.47
C PRO A 12 -17.31 11.30 -62.28
N LEU A 13 -17.51 9.99 -62.47
CA LEU A 13 -17.94 9.08 -61.41
C LEU A 13 -16.80 8.82 -60.40
N GLN A 14 -15.58 8.54 -60.89
CA GLN A 14 -14.44 8.25 -60.01
C GLN A 14 -13.96 9.49 -59.24
N SER A 15 -14.03 10.68 -59.84
CA SER A 15 -13.77 11.94 -59.11
C SER A 15 -14.74 12.12 -57.93
N ARG A 16 -16.03 11.82 -58.10
CA ARG A 16 -17.03 11.92 -57.03
C ARG A 16 -16.81 10.89 -55.91
N VAL A 17 -16.48 9.65 -56.25
CA VAL A 17 -16.16 8.61 -55.26
C VAL A 17 -14.92 9.01 -54.44
N ALA A 18 -13.83 9.41 -55.10
CA ALA A 18 -12.58 9.82 -54.43
C ALA A 18 -12.75 11.03 -53.50
N VAL A 19 -13.55 12.03 -53.88
CA VAL A 19 -13.86 13.18 -53.02
C VAL A 19 -14.71 12.75 -51.82
N SER A 20 -15.71 11.87 -52.02
CA SER A 20 -16.55 11.38 -50.92
C SER A 20 -15.75 10.56 -49.90
N SER A 21 -14.86 9.67 -50.34
CA SER A 21 -14.04 8.85 -49.44
C SER A 21 -13.07 9.70 -48.62
N PHE A 22 -12.41 10.69 -49.25
CA PHE A 22 -11.53 11.62 -48.56
C PHE A 22 -12.29 12.46 -47.50
N ALA A 23 -13.49 12.94 -47.82
CA ALA A 23 -14.34 13.68 -46.88
C ALA A 23 -14.79 12.79 -45.69
N THR A 24 -15.16 11.53 -45.92
CA THR A 24 -15.53 10.61 -44.84
C THR A 24 -14.36 10.28 -43.92
N VAL A 25 -13.16 10.06 -44.46
CA VAL A 25 -11.96 9.81 -43.65
C VAL A 25 -11.64 11.03 -42.78
N LEU A 26 -11.72 12.24 -43.34
CA LEU A 26 -11.42 13.48 -42.62
C LEU A 26 -12.46 13.80 -41.53
N MET A 27 -13.74 13.45 -41.73
CA MET A 27 -14.75 13.54 -40.67
C MET A 27 -14.51 12.52 -39.55
N ILE A 28 -14.13 11.28 -39.88
CA ILE A 28 -13.83 10.24 -38.87
C ILE A 28 -12.59 10.62 -38.05
N THR A 29 -11.53 11.14 -38.66
CA THR A 29 -10.33 11.56 -37.90
C THR A 29 -10.60 12.75 -36.99
N LEU A 30 -11.38 13.75 -37.43
CA LEU A 30 -11.80 14.86 -36.57
C LEU A 30 -12.67 14.39 -35.40
N LEU A 31 -13.58 13.45 -35.63
CA LEU A 31 -14.46 12.90 -34.59
C LEU A 31 -13.66 12.07 -33.56
N VAL A 32 -12.68 11.28 -34.00
CA VAL A 32 -11.73 10.59 -33.10
C VAL A 32 -10.91 11.60 -32.29
N LEU A 33 -10.37 12.65 -32.92
CA LEU A 33 -9.61 13.71 -32.23
C LEU A 33 -10.44 14.49 -31.20
N TRP A 34 -11.74 14.66 -31.42
CA TRP A 34 -12.66 15.33 -30.47
C TRP A 34 -13.17 14.43 -29.34
N THR A 35 -13.19 13.10 -29.53
CA THR A 35 -13.65 12.15 -28.49
C THR A 35 -12.55 11.69 -27.54
N LEU A 36 -11.28 11.97 -27.85
CA LEU A 36 -10.18 11.76 -26.91
C LEU A 36 -10.16 12.89 -25.87
N PRO A 37 -10.17 12.60 -24.56
CA PRO A 37 -10.06 13.64 -23.54
C PRO A 37 -8.71 14.35 -23.66
N PRO A 38 -8.62 15.66 -23.37
CA PRO A 38 -7.37 16.42 -23.49
C PRO A 38 -6.34 15.94 -22.45
N SER A 39 -5.51 14.99 -22.83
CA SER A 39 -4.27 14.68 -22.15
C SER A 39 -3.34 15.88 -22.30
N ALA A 40 -3.12 16.59 -21.20
CA ALA A 40 -2.17 17.69 -21.14
C ALA A 40 -0.77 17.19 -21.49
N TYR A 41 -0.33 17.45 -22.72
CA TYR A 41 1.05 17.25 -23.15
C TYR A 41 1.91 18.37 -22.53
N SER A 42 2.53 18.10 -21.39
CA SER A 42 3.74 18.83 -21.01
C SER A 42 4.90 18.31 -21.88
N GLN A 43 5.17 18.98 -23.00
CA GLN A 43 6.48 18.83 -23.64
C GLN A 43 7.52 19.48 -22.72
N SER A 44 8.28 18.65 -22.02
CA SER A 44 9.57 19.07 -21.46
C SER A 44 10.51 19.39 -22.63
N ILE A 45 11.13 20.56 -22.56
CA ILE A 45 12.17 20.97 -23.51
C ILE A 45 13.39 20.06 -23.29
N PRO A 46 14.00 19.49 -24.34
CA PRO A 46 15.14 18.62 -24.18
C PRO A 46 16.38 19.37 -23.66
N ASP A 47 17.05 18.66 -22.76
CA ASP A 47 18.32 18.95 -22.08
C ASP A 47 19.41 19.61 -22.96
N LEU A 48 20.09 20.60 -22.37
CA LEU A 48 21.30 21.23 -22.89
C LEU A 48 22.42 21.22 -21.83
N GLY A 49 22.93 20.04 -21.50
CA GLY A 49 24.38 19.84 -21.47
C GLY A 49 24.97 19.08 -20.28
N SER A 50 25.80 18.08 -20.63
CA SER A 50 26.84 17.45 -19.80
C SER A 50 26.35 16.65 -18.58
N GLY A 51 26.55 15.33 -18.47
CA GLY A 51 27.36 14.45 -19.30
C GLY A 51 28.12 13.43 -18.44
N HIS A 52 27.59 12.22 -18.30
CA HIS A 52 28.32 11.06 -17.82
C HIS A 52 27.83 9.79 -18.52
N ARG A 53 28.72 9.10 -19.23
CA ARG A 53 28.44 7.78 -19.80
C ARG A 53 28.63 6.72 -18.73
N VAL A 54 27.63 5.88 -18.52
CA VAL A 54 27.81 4.56 -17.91
C VAL A 54 27.36 3.52 -18.93
N HIS A 55 28.32 2.70 -19.38
CA HIS A 55 28.05 1.58 -20.27
C HIS A 55 27.60 0.38 -19.43
N HIS A 56 26.41 -0.16 -19.70
CA HIS A 56 26.07 -1.52 -19.26
C HIS A 56 25.65 -2.38 -20.46
N HIS A 57 26.26 -3.55 -20.51
CA HIS A 57 26.17 -4.53 -21.58
C HIS A 57 25.44 -5.74 -20.98
N HIS A 58 24.32 -6.16 -21.57
CA HIS A 58 23.62 -7.37 -21.15
C HIS A 58 23.64 -8.41 -22.27
N PRO A 59 24.06 -9.66 -21.99
CA PRO A 59 24.07 -10.73 -22.98
C PRO A 59 22.69 -11.37 -23.15
N SER A 60 22.50 -11.96 -24.33
CA SER A 60 21.30 -12.65 -24.81
C SER A 60 21.20 -14.11 -24.34
N SER A 61 19.97 -14.61 -24.15
CA SER A 61 19.63 -16.01 -24.42
C SER A 61 18.15 -16.20 -24.75
N GLU A 62 17.93 -16.75 -25.94
CA GLU A 62 16.89 -17.71 -26.34
C GLU A 62 16.42 -18.67 -25.22
N THR A 63 15.30 -19.41 -25.26
CA THR A 63 14.04 -19.51 -26.03
C THR A 63 13.04 -20.29 -25.10
N SER A 64 11.79 -20.65 -25.39
CA SER A 64 10.95 -20.68 -26.60
C SER A 64 9.45 -20.59 -26.20
N ALA A 65 8.52 -20.69 -27.17
CA ALA A 65 7.09 -20.90 -26.91
C ALA A 65 6.47 -21.87 -27.93
N ASN A 66 5.56 -22.73 -27.48
CA ASN A 66 4.65 -23.47 -28.36
C ASN A 66 3.28 -23.56 -27.69
N ASP A 67 2.30 -22.91 -28.29
CA ASP A 67 0.91 -22.85 -27.84
C ASP A 67 0.04 -23.80 -28.68
N ARG A 68 -0.90 -24.50 -28.04
CA ARG A 68 -2.01 -25.20 -28.68
C ARG A 68 -3.14 -25.45 -27.68
N SER A 69 -4.28 -24.82 -27.91
CA SER A 69 -5.53 -25.06 -27.20
C SER A 69 -6.06 -26.50 -27.44
N PRO A 70 -6.71 -27.13 -26.45
CA PRO A 70 -7.54 -28.31 -26.69
C PRO A 70 -9.04 -28.02 -26.73
N VAL A 71 -9.75 -28.87 -27.46
CA VAL A 71 -11.21 -28.91 -27.62
C VAL A 71 -11.86 -29.72 -26.49
N LEU A 72 -13.15 -29.50 -26.29
CA LEU A 72 -14.05 -30.17 -25.33
C LEU A 72 -14.20 -31.69 -25.59
N GLU A 73 -14.07 -32.55 -24.56
CA GLU A 73 -14.89 -33.76 -24.29
C GLU A 73 -14.33 -34.64 -23.12
N GLY A 74 -15.20 -35.33 -22.36
CA GLY A 74 -14.89 -36.67 -21.79
C GLY A 74 -14.59 -36.91 -20.28
N PHE A 75 -15.62 -36.87 -19.42
CA PHE A 75 -15.83 -37.68 -18.18
C PHE A 75 -14.85 -37.73 -16.96
N SER A 76 -15.43 -37.33 -15.80
CA SER A 76 -15.21 -37.83 -14.41
C SER A 76 -13.78 -37.89 -13.82
N THR A 77 -13.36 -36.95 -12.97
CA THR A 77 -13.75 -36.81 -11.55
C THR A 77 -13.15 -35.52 -10.94
N PHE A 78 -13.65 -35.10 -9.76
CA PHE A 78 -13.32 -33.85 -9.04
C PHE A 78 -13.79 -32.52 -9.69
N PHE A 79 -14.40 -31.67 -8.86
CA PHE A 79 -14.70 -30.27 -9.19
C PHE A 79 -13.48 -29.40 -8.81
N ASN A 80 -13.13 -28.40 -9.64
CA ASN A 80 -12.00 -27.52 -9.39
C ASN A 80 -12.09 -26.83 -8.01
N PRO A 81 -11.08 -26.97 -7.13
CA PRO A 81 -10.96 -26.15 -5.94
C PRO A 81 -10.60 -24.71 -6.35
N LEU A 82 -11.37 -23.73 -5.90
CA LEU A 82 -11.01 -22.32 -6.04
C LEU A 82 -10.00 -21.96 -4.94
N ILE A 83 -8.71 -22.17 -5.25
CA ILE A 83 -7.59 -21.71 -4.42
C ILE A 83 -7.46 -20.19 -4.63
N GLN A 84 -7.98 -19.41 -3.68
CA GLN A 84 -7.90 -17.96 -3.75
C GLN A 84 -6.57 -17.47 -3.17
N SER A 85 -5.57 -17.41 -4.07
CA SER A 85 -4.24 -16.81 -3.92
C SER A 85 -3.31 -17.33 -2.81
N THR A 86 -2.62 -18.43 -3.12
CA THR A 86 -1.18 -18.55 -2.86
C THR A 86 -0.45 -18.65 -4.20
N GLU A 87 0.67 -17.94 -4.35
CA GLU A 87 1.52 -18.05 -5.54
C GLU A 87 2.35 -19.33 -5.49
N GLU A 88 1.77 -20.41 -6.01
CA GLU A 88 2.42 -21.49 -6.75
C GLU A 88 1.33 -22.49 -7.16
N SER A 89 0.52 -22.09 -8.16
CA SER A 89 -0.50 -22.97 -8.72
C SER A 89 0.16 -24.03 -9.59
N GLN A 90 0.47 -25.19 -9.01
CA GLN A 90 0.61 -26.41 -9.79
C GLN A 90 -0.75 -26.76 -10.40
N SER A 91 -0.99 -26.28 -11.62
CA SER A 91 -1.95 -26.92 -12.53
C SER A 91 -1.51 -28.35 -12.80
N TRP A 92 -2.46 -29.21 -13.15
CA TRP A 92 -2.20 -30.63 -13.38
C TRP A 92 -1.18 -30.79 -14.52
N ALA A 93 -0.11 -31.55 -14.27
CA ALA A 93 0.76 -32.01 -15.35
C ALA A 93 0.02 -33.08 -16.15
N ASP A 94 -0.36 -32.77 -17.40
CA ASP A 94 -0.86 -33.76 -18.34
C ASP A 94 0.32 -34.60 -18.85
N THR A 95 0.52 -35.77 -18.24
CA THR A 95 1.44 -36.77 -18.75
C THR A 95 0.76 -38.14 -18.85
N ARG A 96 0.61 -38.59 -20.10
CA ARG A 96 0.50 -40.02 -20.41
C ARG A 96 1.63 -40.77 -19.70
N SER A 97 1.31 -41.96 -19.20
CA SER A 97 2.26 -42.92 -18.64
C SER A 97 3.55 -43.04 -19.46
N PRO A 98 4.70 -42.98 -18.78
CA PRO A 98 5.74 -43.99 -18.96
C PRO A 98 5.65 -44.98 -17.80
N GLU A 99 5.77 -46.27 -18.10
CA GLU A 99 5.96 -47.29 -17.07
C GLU A 99 7.30 -47.04 -16.36
N GLY A 100 7.32 -47.13 -15.02
CA GLY A 100 8.53 -46.93 -14.21
C GLY A 100 8.67 -45.52 -13.63
N ALA A 101 7.98 -45.28 -12.52
CA ALA A 101 8.37 -44.27 -11.54
C ALA A 101 8.66 -45.00 -10.22
N GLU A 102 9.89 -44.92 -9.74
CA GLU A 102 10.34 -45.68 -8.58
C GLU A 102 9.68 -45.20 -7.28
N LEU A 103 9.53 -46.14 -6.36
CA LEU A 103 9.05 -45.91 -5.00
C LEU A 103 10.09 -45.09 -4.23
N HIS A 104 9.90 -43.78 -4.11
CA HIS A 104 10.73 -42.97 -3.22
C HIS A 104 10.52 -43.40 -1.75
N ASP A 105 11.64 -43.45 -1.02
CA ASP A 105 11.76 -44.24 0.21
C ASP A 105 10.82 -43.85 1.36
N LEU A 106 10.48 -44.89 2.13
CA LEU A 106 9.63 -44.85 3.30
C LEU A 106 10.30 -44.09 4.46
N LEU A 107 9.60 -43.12 5.06
CA LEU A 107 9.96 -42.57 6.37
C LEU A 107 9.45 -43.50 7.49
N PRO A 108 10.32 -44.14 8.29
CA PRO A 108 9.89 -44.93 9.45
C PRO A 108 9.63 -44.02 10.67
N GLY A 109 8.56 -44.29 11.43
CA GLY A 109 8.43 -43.78 12.81
C GLY A 109 7.17 -42.98 13.18
N VAL A 110 6.15 -42.86 12.32
CA VAL A 110 4.89 -42.17 12.70
C VAL A 110 4.06 -43.05 13.65
N LEU A 111 4.12 -42.75 14.96
CA LEU A 111 3.23 -43.32 15.96
C LEU A 111 1.83 -42.70 15.83
N GLN A 112 0.91 -43.40 15.16
CA GLN A 112 -0.48 -42.99 15.04
C GLN A 112 -1.27 -43.41 16.29
N GLU A 113 -1.32 -42.55 17.31
CA GLU A 113 -2.08 -42.79 18.52
C GLU A 113 -3.59 -42.74 18.22
N ARG A 114 -4.25 -43.91 18.23
CA ARG A 114 -5.69 -44.06 17.94
C ARG A 114 -6.52 -43.98 19.21
N GLN A 115 -7.55 -43.14 19.21
CA GLN A 115 -8.74 -43.35 20.05
C GLN A 115 -10.04 -43.36 19.22
N GLY A 116 -10.77 -44.47 19.31
CA GLY A 116 -12.22 -44.48 19.56
C GLY A 116 -13.24 -43.96 18.52
N GLY A 117 -12.87 -43.39 17.38
CA GLY A 117 -13.85 -42.82 16.43
C GLY A 117 -13.46 -42.91 14.94
N PRO A 118 -14.39 -42.58 14.02
CA PRO A 118 -14.09 -42.48 12.57
C PRO A 118 -13.15 -41.31 12.23
N PHE A 119 -12.93 -40.39 13.19
CA PHE A 119 -11.95 -39.32 13.19
C PHE A 119 -11.34 -39.22 14.59
N LEU A 120 -10.13 -38.69 14.72
CA LEU A 120 -9.57 -38.32 16.02
C LEU A 120 -10.23 -37.06 16.59
N ASN A 121 -10.39 -36.02 15.76
CA ASN A 121 -11.08 -34.79 16.13
C ASN A 121 -12.20 -34.43 15.12
N SER A 122 -13.35 -33.96 15.62
CA SER A 122 -14.46 -33.47 14.79
C SER A 122 -14.47 -31.93 14.71
N LEU A 123 -14.57 -31.40 13.49
CA LEU A 123 -14.81 -29.99 13.20
C LEU A 123 -16.31 -29.70 13.27
N VAL A 124 -16.68 -28.73 14.11
CA VAL A 124 -18.03 -28.19 14.15
C VAL A 124 -18.07 -26.94 13.29
N LYS A 125 -19.11 -26.84 12.44
CA LYS A 125 -19.29 -25.73 11.51
C LYS A 125 -19.30 -24.38 12.24
N ASP A 126 -18.62 -23.39 11.68
CA ASP A 126 -18.49 -22.02 12.20
C ASP A 126 -17.80 -21.91 13.59
N GLN A 127 -17.21 -23.00 14.11
CA GLN A 127 -16.39 -23.01 15.33
C GLN A 127 -14.92 -23.27 15.00
N TYR A 128 -14.02 -22.46 15.57
CA TYR A 128 -12.59 -22.73 15.48
C TYR A 128 -12.17 -23.79 16.51
N ARG A 129 -11.04 -24.42 16.24
CA ARG A 129 -10.36 -25.37 17.12
C ARG A 129 -8.90 -24.97 17.21
N ASN A 130 -8.44 -24.70 18.43
CA ASN A 130 -7.03 -24.46 18.73
C ASN A 130 -6.39 -25.77 19.23
N PHE A 131 -5.22 -26.14 18.71
CA PHE A 131 -4.57 -27.41 19.04
C PHE A 131 -3.04 -27.31 18.98
N ASN A 132 -2.36 -28.15 19.77
CA ASN A 132 -0.90 -28.29 19.78
C ASN A 132 -0.49 -29.59 19.07
N ILE A 133 0.49 -29.52 18.17
CA ILE A 133 1.04 -30.68 17.47
C ILE A 133 2.57 -30.69 17.59
N LYS A 134 3.15 -31.83 17.95
CA LYS A 134 4.61 -31.97 18.03
C LYS A 134 5.20 -32.24 16.64
N PRO A 135 6.49 -31.90 16.43
CA PRO A 135 7.22 -32.26 15.22
C PRO A 135 7.12 -33.76 14.91
N GLY A 136 6.87 -34.12 13.65
CA GLY A 136 6.68 -35.50 13.20
C GLY A 136 5.30 -36.11 13.46
N GLU A 137 4.40 -35.45 14.20
CA GLU A 137 3.02 -35.91 14.40
C GLU A 137 2.09 -35.54 13.23
N VAL A 138 1.00 -36.29 13.09
CA VAL A 138 -0.09 -36.03 12.13
C VAL A 138 -1.42 -36.00 12.87
N GLN A 139 -2.10 -34.86 12.86
CA GLN A 139 -3.42 -34.71 13.47
C GLN A 139 -4.53 -34.84 12.41
N LEU A 140 -5.45 -35.79 12.61
CA LEU A 140 -6.61 -36.00 11.74
C LEU A 140 -7.83 -35.21 12.24
N TRP A 141 -8.57 -34.64 11.28
CA TRP A 141 -9.80 -33.88 11.47
C TRP A 141 -10.90 -34.35 10.50
N GLY A 142 -12.16 -34.28 10.91
CA GLY A 142 -13.32 -34.60 10.08
C GLY A 142 -14.40 -33.52 10.11
N LEU A 143 -15.04 -33.27 8.96
CA LEU A 143 -16.29 -32.50 8.87
C LEU A 143 -17.39 -33.39 8.27
N ASP A 144 -18.25 -33.91 9.13
CA ASP A 144 -19.33 -34.85 8.76
C ASP A 144 -20.44 -34.21 7.91
N THR A 145 -21.09 -35.03 7.09
CA THR A 145 -22.26 -34.62 6.28
C THR A 145 -23.39 -33.99 7.10
N GLU A 146 -23.63 -34.47 8.32
CA GLU A 146 -24.63 -33.89 9.22
C GLU A 146 -24.28 -32.45 9.62
N GLN A 147 -23.02 -32.20 10.03
CA GLN A 147 -22.53 -30.85 10.33
C GLN A 147 -22.52 -29.96 9.08
N LEU A 148 -22.16 -30.54 7.93
CA LEU A 148 -22.12 -29.88 6.64
C LEU A 148 -23.50 -29.42 6.15
N PHE A 149 -24.59 -30.14 6.47
CA PHE A 149 -25.94 -29.86 5.96
C PHE A 149 -27.00 -29.53 7.05
N ALA A 150 -26.61 -29.35 8.32
CA ALA A 150 -27.52 -29.13 9.46
C ALA A 150 -28.54 -27.95 9.31
N ASP A 151 -28.20 -26.95 8.50
CA ASP A 151 -29.01 -25.77 8.17
C ASP A 151 -29.54 -25.76 6.73
N ALA A 152 -29.28 -26.79 5.93
CA ALA A 152 -29.73 -26.86 4.55
C ALA A 152 -31.27 -26.84 4.46
N GLY A 153 -31.83 -25.86 3.75
CA GLY A 153 -33.28 -25.66 3.65
C GLY A 153 -33.87 -24.73 4.71
N ARG A 154 -33.05 -24.14 5.59
CA ARG A 154 -33.46 -23.00 6.44
C ARG A 154 -33.30 -21.69 5.67
N SER A 155 -34.12 -20.70 5.98
CA SER A 155 -33.95 -19.35 5.43
C SER A 155 -32.54 -18.82 5.76
N GLY A 156 -31.80 -18.34 4.75
CA GLY A 156 -30.40 -17.95 4.87
C GLY A 156 -29.36 -19.05 4.63
N SER A 157 -29.74 -20.27 4.23
CA SER A 157 -28.77 -21.33 3.86
C SER A 157 -28.14 -21.09 2.48
N SER A 158 -27.18 -20.16 2.39
CA SER A 158 -26.41 -19.91 1.17
C SER A 158 -25.54 -21.11 0.77
N ASN A 159 -25.20 -21.16 -0.53
CA ASN A 159 -24.20 -22.06 -1.13
C ASN A 159 -24.54 -23.57 -1.11
N VAL A 160 -25.82 -23.95 -1.09
CA VAL A 160 -26.28 -25.34 -1.31
C VAL A 160 -26.92 -25.44 -2.70
N PHE A 161 -26.46 -26.37 -3.51
CA PHE A 161 -26.97 -26.64 -4.86
C PHE A 161 -27.10 -28.14 -5.11
N VAL A 162 -27.95 -28.52 -6.06
CA VAL A 162 -28.18 -29.93 -6.43
C VAL A 162 -27.43 -30.24 -7.72
N ASP A 163 -26.52 -31.19 -7.65
CA ASP A 163 -25.91 -31.84 -8.81
C ASP A 163 -26.90 -32.88 -9.34
N ILE A 164 -27.52 -32.57 -10.47
CA ILE A 164 -28.57 -33.38 -11.10
C ILE A 164 -27.97 -34.67 -11.68
N GLU A 165 -26.76 -34.61 -12.26
CA GLU A 165 -26.08 -35.76 -12.87
C GLU A 165 -25.71 -36.81 -11.82
N ARG A 166 -25.25 -36.37 -10.65
CA ARG A 166 -24.89 -37.25 -9.53
C ARG A 166 -26.04 -37.50 -8.56
N ASN A 167 -27.22 -36.92 -8.80
CA ASN A 167 -28.36 -36.92 -7.89
C ASN A 167 -27.97 -36.61 -6.43
N SER A 168 -27.14 -35.58 -6.22
CA SER A 168 -26.51 -35.30 -4.93
C SER A 168 -26.56 -33.82 -4.56
N ARG A 169 -26.58 -33.51 -3.26
CA ARG A 169 -26.49 -32.13 -2.77
C ARG A 169 -25.01 -31.78 -2.62
N ILE A 170 -24.60 -30.65 -3.18
CA ILE A 170 -23.25 -30.09 -3.03
C ILE A 170 -23.36 -28.82 -2.18
N ARG A 171 -22.35 -28.60 -1.33
CA ARG A 171 -22.18 -27.38 -0.57
C ARG A 171 -20.75 -26.85 -0.66
N THR A 172 -20.61 -25.54 -0.76
CA THR A 172 -19.30 -24.87 -0.65
C THR A 172 -18.88 -24.75 0.81
N VAL A 173 -17.64 -25.15 1.11
CA VAL A 173 -17.00 -25.04 2.43
C VAL A 173 -15.70 -24.29 2.30
N TYR A 174 -15.53 -23.30 3.17
CA TYR A 174 -14.30 -22.55 3.37
C TYR A 174 -13.58 -23.13 4.58
N PHE A 175 -12.43 -23.75 4.35
CA PHE A 175 -11.51 -24.13 5.43
C PHE A 175 -10.46 -23.02 5.59
N GLY A 176 -10.26 -22.60 6.83
CA GLY A 176 -9.22 -21.65 7.23
C GLY A 176 -8.28 -22.29 8.24
N PHE A 177 -6.98 -22.01 8.08
CA PHE A 177 -5.94 -22.49 8.96
C PHE A 177 -4.94 -21.37 9.26
N ASN A 178 -4.56 -21.24 10.53
CA ASN A 178 -3.54 -20.31 10.98
C ASN A 178 -2.64 -20.95 12.04
N THR A 179 -1.32 -20.92 11.85
CA THR A 179 -0.33 -21.21 12.89
C THR A 179 -0.22 -20.01 13.83
N CYS A 180 -0.35 -20.19 15.14
CA CYS A 180 -0.30 -19.10 16.12
C CYS A 180 1.07 -18.93 16.76
N TRP A 181 1.81 -20.03 16.94
CA TRP A 181 3.25 -20.02 17.20
C TRP A 181 3.87 -21.36 16.80
N GLY A 182 5.17 -21.35 16.51
CA GLY A 182 5.96 -22.53 16.18
C GLY A 182 6.98 -22.88 17.28
N PRO A 183 7.69 -24.00 17.12
CA PRO A 183 8.83 -24.36 17.96
C PRO A 183 9.95 -23.33 17.82
N THR A 184 10.83 -23.23 18.82
CA THR A 184 11.93 -22.25 18.86
C THR A 184 13.29 -22.90 18.62
N ALA A 185 14.14 -22.26 17.81
CA ALA A 185 15.52 -22.68 17.61
C ALA A 185 16.38 -22.31 18.83
N PRO A 186 17.25 -23.21 19.33
CA PRO A 186 17.98 -23.00 20.57
C PRO A 186 19.02 -21.87 20.48
N ASN A 187 19.73 -21.75 19.34
CA ASN A 187 20.88 -20.85 19.20
C ASN A 187 20.85 -19.94 17.95
N ASN A 188 19.81 -20.02 17.11
CA ASN A 188 19.74 -19.27 15.86
C ASN A 188 18.56 -18.30 15.86
N THR A 189 18.85 -17.01 16.12
CA THR A 189 17.87 -15.92 16.11
C THR A 189 17.32 -15.57 14.73
N ARG A 190 17.75 -16.22 13.64
CA ARG A 190 17.21 -16.01 12.28
C ARG A 190 16.55 -17.25 11.68
N ALA A 191 16.53 -18.38 12.38
CA ALA A 191 15.92 -19.59 11.87
C ALA A 191 14.40 -19.42 11.73
N ILE A 192 13.83 -19.90 10.62
CA ILE A 192 12.39 -19.95 10.38
C ILE A 192 11.91 -21.37 10.67
N PRO A 193 10.92 -21.59 11.55
CA PRO A 193 10.38 -22.92 11.81
C PRO A 193 9.88 -23.56 10.50
N PRO A 194 10.13 -24.86 10.26
CA PRO A 194 9.55 -25.57 9.12
C PRO A 194 8.02 -25.43 9.09
N ASN A 195 7.46 -25.14 7.90
CA ASN A 195 6.02 -24.95 7.76
C ASN A 195 5.25 -26.26 7.99
N LEU A 196 4.04 -26.13 8.56
CA LEU A 196 3.07 -27.22 8.58
C LEU A 196 2.53 -27.47 7.16
N THR A 197 2.07 -28.69 6.89
CA THR A 197 1.39 -29.03 5.62
C THR A 197 0.01 -29.58 5.92
N LEU A 198 -0.99 -29.14 5.16
CA LEU A 198 -2.35 -29.65 5.26
C LEU A 198 -2.64 -30.58 4.09
N TYR A 199 -3.42 -31.63 4.35
CA TYR A 199 -3.95 -32.50 3.32
C TYR A 199 -5.46 -32.60 3.48
N ALA A 200 -6.21 -32.70 2.38
CA ALA A 200 -7.66 -32.89 2.41
C ALA A 200 -8.14 -33.94 1.41
N SER A 201 -9.19 -34.68 1.78
CA SER A 201 -9.84 -35.72 0.98
C SER A 201 -11.35 -35.71 1.23
N ASN A 202 -12.16 -35.94 0.20
CA ASN A 202 -13.58 -36.30 0.32
C ASN A 202 -13.86 -37.74 -0.15
N ALA A 203 -12.82 -38.50 -0.48
CA ALA A 203 -12.91 -39.83 -1.06
C ALA A 203 -13.19 -40.87 0.03
N THR A 204 -14.19 -41.73 -0.19
CA THR A 204 -14.55 -42.82 0.74
C THR A 204 -13.41 -43.81 0.98
N ALA A 205 -12.50 -43.95 0.01
CA ALA A 205 -11.29 -44.77 0.10
C ALA A 205 -10.15 -44.13 0.91
N ASN A 206 -10.07 -42.79 0.96
CA ASN A 206 -9.00 -42.07 1.66
C ASN A 206 -9.55 -41.26 2.84
N LYS A 207 -9.74 -41.96 3.97
CA LYS A 207 -10.22 -41.40 5.25
C LYS A 207 -9.11 -40.82 6.15
N SER A 208 -7.86 -40.89 5.70
CA SER A 208 -6.69 -40.45 6.47
C SER A 208 -5.66 -39.83 5.51
N PRO A 209 -5.98 -38.66 4.92
CA PRO A 209 -5.07 -37.98 4.01
C PRO A 209 -3.75 -37.62 4.72
N GLY A 210 -2.66 -37.56 3.98
CA GLY A 210 -1.31 -37.34 4.51
C GLY A 210 -0.22 -37.85 3.57
N PRO A 211 1.07 -37.77 3.96
CA PRO A 211 2.19 -38.02 3.06
C PRO A 211 2.24 -39.44 2.49
N SER A 212 1.76 -40.43 3.26
CA SER A 212 1.73 -41.86 2.87
C SER A 212 0.44 -42.28 2.17
N ALA A 213 -0.53 -41.38 1.99
CA ALA A 213 -1.79 -41.69 1.30
C ALA A 213 -1.66 -41.50 -0.23
N ASN A 214 -2.53 -42.15 -1.01
CA ASN A 214 -2.50 -42.07 -2.47
C ASN A 214 -2.66 -40.60 -2.95
N PRO A 215 -1.67 -40.00 -3.64
CA PRO A 215 -1.73 -38.61 -4.08
C PRO A 215 -2.93 -38.28 -4.98
N ARG A 216 -3.47 -39.26 -5.72
CA ARG A 216 -4.65 -39.06 -6.58
C ARG A 216 -5.98 -38.98 -5.81
N GLN A 217 -5.95 -39.19 -4.50
CA GLN A 217 -7.14 -39.21 -3.62
C GLN A 217 -7.06 -38.12 -2.54
N GLN A 218 -6.22 -37.11 -2.71
CA GLN A 218 -6.06 -35.99 -1.79
C GLN A 218 -5.55 -34.75 -2.51
N ILE A 219 -5.72 -33.60 -1.88
CA ILE A 219 -5.01 -32.36 -2.23
C ILE A 219 -4.01 -32.02 -1.13
N VAL A 220 -2.88 -31.45 -1.53
CA VAL A 220 -1.87 -30.89 -0.63
C VAL A 220 -2.06 -29.38 -0.60
N ILE A 221 -2.12 -28.79 0.59
CA ILE A 221 -2.34 -27.37 0.81
C ILE A 221 -1.17 -26.86 1.68
N PRO A 222 -0.20 -26.14 1.10
CA PRO A 222 0.96 -25.64 1.83
C PRO A 222 0.55 -24.51 2.78
N VAL A 223 1.03 -24.55 4.03
CA VAL A 223 0.93 -23.38 4.93
C VAL A 223 2.10 -22.45 4.65
N ILE A 224 1.82 -21.20 4.29
CA ILE A 224 2.84 -20.21 3.93
C ILE A 224 2.78 -19.08 4.94
N GLU A 225 3.89 -18.81 5.64
CA GLU A 225 3.97 -17.77 6.67
C GLU A 225 2.82 -17.89 7.69
N GLY A 226 2.52 -19.14 8.05
CA GLY A 226 1.53 -19.50 9.05
C GLY A 226 0.08 -19.48 8.57
N PHE A 227 -0.21 -19.19 7.29
CA PHE A 227 -1.58 -19.14 6.77
C PHE A 227 -1.82 -20.19 5.68
N ALA A 228 -3.01 -20.80 5.70
CA ALA A 228 -3.59 -21.51 4.57
C ALA A 228 -5.11 -21.37 4.54
N ASN A 229 -5.68 -21.37 3.34
CA ASN A 229 -7.12 -21.51 3.12
C ASN A 229 -7.39 -22.49 1.97
N VAL A 230 -8.57 -23.11 1.97
CA VAL A 230 -9.05 -23.86 0.80
C VAL A 230 -10.58 -23.77 0.72
N THR A 231 -11.09 -23.58 -0.50
CA THR A 231 -12.53 -23.59 -0.78
C THR A 231 -12.88 -24.88 -1.53
N LEU A 232 -13.73 -25.71 -0.94
CA LEU A 232 -14.10 -27.03 -1.47
C LEU A 232 -15.61 -27.11 -1.71
N ASN A 233 -16.01 -27.67 -2.85
CA ASN A 233 -17.39 -28.03 -3.15
C ASN A 233 -17.60 -29.52 -2.86
N VAL A 234 -18.40 -29.85 -1.84
CA VAL A 234 -18.47 -31.19 -1.25
C VAL A 234 -19.91 -31.68 -1.07
N SER A 235 -20.13 -32.96 -1.34
CA SER A 235 -21.41 -33.67 -1.14
C SER A 235 -21.33 -34.74 -0.04
N SER A 236 -20.13 -35.05 0.43
CA SER A 236 -19.80 -36.07 1.42
C SER A 236 -18.91 -35.50 2.54
N THR A 237 -18.67 -36.29 3.58
CA THR A 237 -17.74 -35.96 4.67
C THR A 237 -16.35 -35.61 4.13
N VAL A 238 -15.75 -34.56 4.68
CA VAL A 238 -14.38 -34.14 4.39
C VAL A 238 -13.45 -34.63 5.50
N TYR A 239 -12.38 -35.31 5.09
CA TYR A 239 -11.25 -35.70 5.94
C TYR A 239 -10.12 -34.69 5.70
N LEU A 240 -9.52 -34.17 6.78
CA LEU A 240 -8.35 -33.31 6.71
C LEU A 240 -7.26 -33.84 7.63
N SER A 241 -6.00 -33.52 7.32
CA SER A 241 -4.89 -33.73 8.23
C SER A 241 -3.98 -32.51 8.30
N VAL A 242 -3.43 -32.30 9.50
CA VAL A 242 -2.38 -31.32 9.78
C VAL A 242 -1.11 -32.13 10.06
N VAL A 243 -0.08 -31.93 9.23
CA VAL A 243 1.18 -32.66 9.31
C VAL A 243 2.26 -31.71 9.81
N ALA A 244 2.88 -32.06 10.94
CA ALA A 244 4.07 -31.39 11.42
C ALA A 244 5.31 -32.09 10.84
N PRO A 245 6.22 -31.38 10.15
CA PRO A 245 7.45 -31.98 9.64
C PRO A 245 8.33 -32.49 10.78
N ASN A 246 9.10 -33.53 10.52
CA ASN A 246 10.12 -34.00 11.46
C ASN A 246 11.32 -33.04 11.41
N ILE A 247 11.75 -32.54 12.57
CA ILE A 247 12.84 -31.55 12.65
C ILE A 247 14.17 -32.30 12.66
N THR A 248 14.96 -32.09 11.63
CA THR A 248 16.33 -32.61 11.54
C THR A 248 17.35 -31.59 12.06
N ALA A 249 18.59 -32.02 12.27
CA ALA A 249 19.70 -31.13 12.61
C ALA A 249 19.96 -30.07 11.54
N GLU A 250 19.78 -30.43 10.27
CA GLU A 250 19.89 -29.53 9.11
C GLU A 250 18.83 -28.43 9.12
N MET A 251 17.64 -28.73 9.67
CA MET A 251 16.57 -27.74 9.89
C MET A 251 16.79 -26.86 11.13
N GLY A 252 17.92 -26.97 11.84
CA GLY A 252 18.30 -26.04 12.91
C GLY A 252 17.88 -26.45 14.33
N ASN A 253 17.52 -27.72 14.58
CA ASN A 253 17.23 -28.27 15.91
C ASN A 253 16.15 -27.49 16.70
N PHE A 254 15.08 -27.07 16.03
CA PHE A 254 13.91 -26.47 16.66
C PHE A 254 13.31 -27.37 17.76
N THR A 255 12.87 -26.75 18.87
CA THR A 255 12.32 -27.44 20.05
C THR A 255 10.95 -26.90 20.45
N GLY A 256 10.09 -27.75 21.02
CA GLY A 256 8.72 -27.41 21.40
C GLY A 256 7.66 -28.00 20.46
N PHE A 257 6.55 -27.29 20.30
CA PHE A 257 5.39 -27.70 19.51
C PHE A 257 4.87 -26.54 18.65
N TYR A 258 4.10 -26.86 17.61
CA TYR A 258 3.32 -25.88 16.88
C TYR A 258 1.94 -25.74 17.53
N ASN A 259 1.45 -24.51 17.66
CA ASN A 259 0.05 -24.23 17.94
C ASN A 259 -0.63 -23.70 16.68
N TYR A 260 -1.85 -24.18 16.40
CA TYR A 260 -2.63 -23.71 15.27
C TYR A 260 -4.12 -23.61 15.60
N GLU A 261 -4.79 -22.75 14.85
CA GLU A 261 -6.24 -22.66 14.73
C GLU A 261 -6.69 -23.23 13.38
N ILE A 262 -7.69 -24.11 13.40
CA ILE A 262 -8.39 -24.62 12.22
C ILE A 262 -9.89 -24.35 12.34
N ILE A 263 -10.53 -23.98 11.24
CA ILE A 263 -11.98 -23.72 11.17
C ILE A 263 -12.56 -24.13 9.82
N ALA A 264 -13.81 -24.59 9.83
CA ALA A 264 -14.61 -24.83 8.64
C ALA A 264 -15.91 -24.01 8.70
N SER A 265 -16.22 -23.26 7.64
CA SER A 265 -17.47 -22.51 7.49
C SER A 265 -18.12 -22.77 6.14
N THR A 266 -19.45 -22.70 6.08
CA THR A 266 -20.21 -22.78 4.81
C THR A 266 -20.68 -21.41 4.32
N LYS A 267 -20.46 -20.35 5.10
CA LYS A 267 -20.95 -19.00 4.84
C LYS A 267 -19.91 -18.14 4.13
N ARG A 268 -18.69 -18.09 4.68
CA ARG A 268 -17.58 -17.25 4.22
C ARG A 268 -16.23 -17.75 4.74
N ALA A 269 -15.14 -17.30 4.13
CA ALA A 269 -13.80 -17.47 4.69
C ALA A 269 -13.65 -16.66 6.00
N TYR A 270 -13.01 -17.27 7.00
CA TYR A 270 -12.74 -16.65 8.32
C TYR A 270 -11.36 -16.00 8.40
N TYR A 271 -10.39 -16.57 7.69
CA TYR A 271 -9.06 -16.02 7.55
C TYR A 271 -8.79 -15.74 6.08
N GLY A 272 -7.98 -14.73 5.79
CA GLY A 272 -7.53 -14.43 4.45
C GLY A 272 -6.27 -13.59 4.46
N TRP A 273 -5.53 -13.66 3.35
CA TRP A 273 -4.36 -12.83 3.14
C TRP A 273 -4.44 -12.17 1.76
N TYR A 274 -4.18 -10.86 1.73
CA TYR A 274 -4.14 -10.06 0.50
C TYR A 274 -2.70 -9.70 0.17
N LYS A 275 -2.23 -10.13 -1.01
CA LYS A 275 -0.89 -9.79 -1.53
C LYS A 275 -0.70 -8.29 -1.78
N PHE A 276 -1.77 -7.55 -2.02
CA PHE A 276 -1.68 -6.11 -2.29
C PHE A 276 -1.56 -5.28 -1.00
N GLN A 277 -0.76 -4.23 -1.09
CA GLN A 277 -0.57 -3.24 -0.03
C GLN A 277 -1.80 -2.32 0.03
N ASN A 278 -2.40 -2.20 1.22
CA ASN A 278 -3.51 -1.29 1.50
C ASN A 278 -3.20 -0.30 2.64
N LEU A 279 -1.92 -0.15 2.97
CA LEU A 279 -1.37 0.69 4.03
C LEU A 279 -0.21 1.50 3.46
N TYR A 280 -0.06 2.75 3.87
CA TYR A 280 0.98 3.65 3.37
C TYR A 280 1.55 4.48 4.51
N LEU A 281 2.87 4.63 4.55
CA LEU A 281 3.56 5.49 5.51
C LEU A 281 3.42 6.95 5.09
N ILE A 282 2.94 7.83 5.97
CA ILE A 282 2.99 9.28 5.74
C ILE A 282 4.35 9.81 6.21
N ASP A 283 4.68 9.60 7.49
CA ASP A 283 5.97 9.93 8.10
C ASP A 283 6.16 9.19 9.44
N SER A 284 7.38 9.22 9.97
CA SER A 284 7.75 8.71 11.29
C SER A 284 8.55 9.73 12.09
N ASP A 285 8.56 9.60 13.41
CA ASP A 285 9.56 10.21 14.28
C ASP A 285 10.42 9.12 14.95
N SER A 286 11.06 9.43 16.06
CA SER A 286 11.93 8.51 16.80
C SER A 286 11.15 7.46 17.61
N SER A 287 9.86 7.68 17.89
CA SER A 287 9.05 6.81 18.75
C SER A 287 7.62 6.55 18.25
N ASN A 288 7.19 7.23 17.18
CA ASN A 288 5.86 7.14 16.60
C ASN A 288 5.92 7.11 15.06
N ALA A 289 4.83 6.67 14.43
CA ALA A 289 4.65 6.75 12.97
C ALA A 289 3.19 6.97 12.61
N LEU A 290 2.96 7.74 11.55
CA LEU A 290 1.62 7.98 11.00
C LEU A 290 1.47 7.25 9.67
N LEU A 291 0.46 6.38 9.61
CA LEU A 291 0.12 5.59 8.44
C LEU A 291 -1.34 5.83 8.04
N ILE A 292 -1.66 5.51 6.78
CA ILE A 292 -2.99 5.69 6.21
C ILE A 292 -3.37 4.50 5.33
N SER A 293 -4.64 4.13 5.34
CA SER A 293 -5.16 3.06 4.46
C SER A 293 -5.32 3.53 3.01
N GLY A 294 -5.62 2.57 2.13
CA GLY A 294 -6.26 2.89 0.84
C GLY A 294 -7.64 3.54 1.00
N ASN A 295 -8.20 4.02 -0.10
CA ASN A 295 -9.50 4.70 -0.14
C ASN A 295 -10.66 3.74 0.17
N GLU A 296 -11.49 4.07 1.16
CA GLU A 296 -12.75 3.37 1.39
C GLU A 296 -13.78 3.75 0.30
N THR A 297 -14.24 2.76 -0.45
CA THR A 297 -15.25 2.92 -1.51
C THR A 297 -16.68 2.90 -1.00
N ALA A 298 -16.91 2.49 0.24
CA ALA A 298 -18.22 2.35 0.86
C ALA A 298 -18.81 3.68 1.39
N TYR A 299 -18.05 4.79 1.37
CA TYR A 299 -18.47 6.07 1.94
C TYR A 299 -18.39 7.22 0.94
N ASP A 300 -19.42 8.05 0.95
CA ASP A 300 -19.52 9.25 0.13
C ASP A 300 -18.59 10.38 0.59
N LYS A 301 -18.45 11.41 -0.26
CA LYS A 301 -17.73 12.64 0.09
C LYS A 301 -18.38 13.42 1.24
N ALA A 302 -19.69 13.29 1.44
CA ALA A 302 -20.46 14.02 2.44
C ALA A 302 -20.50 13.35 3.83
N THR A 303 -20.08 12.09 3.96
CA THR A 303 -20.15 11.35 5.24
C THR A 303 -19.29 12.02 6.32
N ASN A 304 -19.83 12.23 7.53
CA ASN A 304 -19.03 12.69 8.65
C ASN A 304 -18.05 11.58 9.09
N VAL A 305 -16.75 11.79 8.92
CA VAL A 305 -15.72 10.77 9.25
C VAL A 305 -15.67 10.45 10.74
N SER A 306 -15.97 11.39 11.62
CA SER A 306 -15.99 11.17 13.08
C SER A 306 -17.11 10.23 13.54
N ALA A 307 -18.11 9.95 12.69
CA ALA A 307 -19.18 8.99 12.97
C ALA A 307 -18.88 7.58 12.42
N ILE A 308 -17.79 7.40 11.66
CA ILE A 308 -17.41 6.12 11.08
C ILE A 308 -16.55 5.36 12.08
N ARG A 309 -16.99 4.15 12.46
CA ARG A 309 -16.14 3.21 13.21
C ARG A 309 -15.00 2.71 12.29
N PRO A 310 -13.72 2.85 12.68
CA PRO A 310 -12.60 2.33 11.90
C PRO A 310 -12.77 0.82 11.60
N PRO A 311 -12.74 0.41 10.32
CA PRO A 311 -12.95 -0.98 9.94
C PRO A 311 -11.69 -1.86 10.05
N TYR A 312 -10.49 -1.31 10.20
CA TYR A 312 -9.24 -2.05 10.30
C TYR A 312 -8.63 -1.98 11.72
N THR A 313 -7.57 -2.76 11.87
CA THR A 313 -6.66 -2.85 12.99
C THR A 313 -5.25 -3.06 12.42
N PHE A 314 -4.22 -3.04 13.24
CA PHE A 314 -2.85 -3.27 12.78
C PHE A 314 -2.05 -4.15 13.74
N PHE A 315 -0.97 -4.70 13.20
CA PHE A 315 0.11 -5.34 13.94
C PHE A 315 1.44 -4.73 13.50
N ALA A 316 2.36 -4.50 14.43
CA ALA A 316 3.70 -4.01 14.12
C ALA A 316 4.78 -4.76 14.93
N HIS A 317 5.91 -5.03 14.29
CA HIS A 317 7.01 -5.79 14.88
C HIS A 317 8.37 -5.38 14.30
N PRO A 318 9.44 -5.28 15.10
CA PRO A 318 10.78 -5.00 14.60
C PRO A 318 11.19 -5.99 13.52
N ALA A 319 11.78 -5.51 12.42
CA ALA A 319 12.15 -6.35 11.29
C ALA A 319 13.35 -7.27 11.56
N ASN A 320 14.09 -7.02 12.66
CA ASN A 320 15.18 -7.84 13.15
C ASN A 320 14.77 -8.86 14.23
N ASP A 321 13.54 -8.76 14.77
CA ASP A 321 12.96 -9.75 15.68
C ASP A 321 12.22 -10.82 14.86
N THR A 322 12.31 -12.05 15.33
CA THR A 322 11.89 -13.26 14.63
C THR A 322 10.75 -13.99 15.32
N ALA A 323 10.19 -13.41 16.39
CA ALA A 323 9.00 -13.94 17.05
C ALA A 323 7.79 -14.13 16.11
N VAL A 324 7.76 -13.41 14.98
CA VAL A 324 6.74 -13.50 13.91
C VAL A 324 7.21 -14.22 12.63
N ASN A 325 8.43 -14.75 12.57
CA ASN A 325 8.93 -15.46 11.37
C ASN A 325 8.15 -16.77 11.16
N GLY A 326 7.72 -17.01 9.92
CA GLY A 326 6.85 -18.15 9.61
C GLY A 326 5.40 -17.93 10.04
N LEU A 327 5.03 -16.71 10.47
CA LEU A 327 3.70 -16.34 10.96
C LEU A 327 3.16 -15.06 10.31
N ARG A 328 3.87 -14.47 9.33
CA ARG A 328 3.62 -13.12 8.80
C ARG A 328 2.33 -12.99 7.96
N ARG A 329 1.63 -14.09 7.68
CA ARG A 329 0.31 -14.11 7.03
C ARG A 329 -0.79 -14.63 7.97
N SER A 330 -0.43 -15.10 9.16
CA SER A 330 -1.34 -15.69 10.14
C SER A 330 -2.00 -14.65 11.04
N TRP A 331 -3.34 -14.69 11.14
CA TRP A 331 -4.09 -13.79 12.04
C TRP A 331 -3.77 -14.06 13.51
N CYS A 332 -3.86 -15.32 13.96
CA CYS A 332 -3.53 -15.64 15.35
C CYS A 332 -2.02 -15.51 15.62
N GLY A 333 -1.18 -15.75 14.61
CA GLY A 333 0.27 -15.57 14.68
C GLY A 333 0.65 -14.12 14.98
N LEU A 334 0.18 -13.17 14.18
CA LEU A 334 0.41 -11.75 14.45
C LEU A 334 -0.28 -11.29 15.75
N LYS A 335 -1.51 -11.72 16.04
CA LYS A 335 -2.23 -11.41 17.29
C LYS A 335 -1.48 -11.87 18.55
N ALA A 336 -0.79 -13.01 18.50
CA ALA A 336 -0.10 -13.58 19.65
C ALA A 336 1.39 -13.19 19.76
N ARG A 337 2.03 -12.78 18.65
CA ARG A 337 3.49 -12.63 18.57
C ARG A 337 3.99 -11.27 18.10
N ALA A 338 3.17 -10.43 17.49
CA ALA A 338 3.57 -9.06 17.17
C ALA A 338 3.78 -8.26 18.48
N SER A 339 4.76 -7.36 18.49
CA SER A 339 5.12 -6.61 19.69
C SER A 339 4.19 -5.43 19.96
N LEU A 340 3.53 -4.93 18.92
CA LEU A 340 2.61 -3.79 18.95
C LEU A 340 1.34 -4.16 18.17
N SER A 341 0.20 -3.65 18.63
CA SER A 341 -1.11 -3.87 18.01
C SER A 341 -1.96 -2.59 18.10
N ALA A 342 -3.24 -2.62 17.74
CA ALA A 342 -4.16 -1.48 17.90
C ALA A 342 -4.20 -0.83 19.31
N SER A 343 -3.80 -1.54 20.39
CA SER A 343 -3.65 -0.94 21.72
C SER A 343 -2.44 0.01 21.84
N SER A 344 -1.51 -0.04 20.88
CA SER A 344 -0.27 0.71 20.82
C SER A 344 -0.34 1.93 19.90
N GLY A 345 -1.55 2.41 19.56
CA GLY A 345 -1.71 3.57 18.68
C GLY A 345 -3.13 4.11 18.67
N ASP A 346 -3.30 5.28 18.05
CA ASP A 346 -4.62 5.89 17.86
C ASP A 346 -5.12 5.57 16.45
N ILE A 347 -6.33 5.04 16.32
CA ILE A 347 -6.97 4.73 15.03
C ILE A 347 -8.17 5.66 14.84
N SER A 348 -8.21 6.34 13.69
CA SER A 348 -9.18 7.38 13.36
C SER A 348 -9.54 7.35 11.87
N MET A 349 -10.56 8.10 11.46
CA MET A 349 -10.95 8.22 10.05
C MET A 349 -10.65 9.64 9.55
N THR A 350 -10.06 9.74 8.35
CA THR A 350 -9.65 11.02 7.75
C THR A 350 -10.12 11.14 6.30
N ARG A 351 -10.08 12.37 5.76
CA ARG A 351 -10.28 12.67 4.32
C ARG A 351 -9.01 13.15 3.61
N ARG A 352 -7.91 13.25 4.35
CA ARG A 352 -6.63 13.85 3.94
C ARG A 352 -6.09 13.30 2.61
N GLY A 353 -5.51 14.18 1.83
CA GLY A 353 -4.87 13.92 0.55
C GLY A 353 -5.82 13.88 -0.66
N LEU A 354 -5.24 13.63 -1.82
CA LEU A 354 -5.90 13.72 -3.13
C LEU A 354 -7.27 13.03 -3.18
N GLY A 355 -8.29 13.80 -3.58
CA GLY A 355 -9.65 13.34 -3.86
C GLY A 355 -10.65 13.42 -2.69
N ASN A 356 -10.22 13.82 -1.50
CA ASN A 356 -11.03 13.97 -0.27
C ASN A 356 -11.82 12.70 0.10
N LYS A 357 -11.23 11.53 -0.19
CA LYS A 357 -11.81 10.21 0.03
C LYS A 357 -11.61 9.77 1.48
N VAL A 358 -12.58 9.03 2.02
CA VAL A 358 -12.49 8.46 3.36
C VAL A 358 -11.37 7.42 3.38
N LYS A 359 -10.51 7.50 4.40
CA LYS A 359 -9.42 6.56 4.69
C LYS A 359 -9.32 6.38 6.21
N GLU A 360 -8.79 5.26 6.64
CA GLU A 360 -8.37 5.07 8.03
C GLU A 360 -6.96 5.63 8.23
N GLN A 361 -6.73 6.30 9.37
CA GLN A 361 -5.48 6.92 9.78
C GLN A 361 -5.03 6.28 11.10
N ILE A 362 -3.79 5.81 11.14
CA ILE A 362 -3.20 5.06 12.25
C ILE A 362 -1.97 5.82 12.75
N TYR A 363 -2.03 6.33 13.98
CA TYR A 363 -0.89 6.92 14.67
C TYR A 363 -0.30 5.90 15.65
N LEU A 364 0.70 5.17 15.18
CA LEU A 364 1.42 4.13 15.91
C LEU A 364 2.39 4.76 16.91
N LYS A 365 2.39 4.27 18.15
CA LYS A 365 3.22 4.75 19.27
C LYS A 365 4.10 3.62 19.81
N GLY A 366 5.11 3.97 20.62
CA GLY A 366 5.95 3.00 21.32
C GLY A 366 6.98 2.30 20.43
N LEU A 367 7.35 2.93 19.32
CA LEU A 367 8.49 2.54 18.50
C LEU A 367 9.81 2.92 19.19
N LYS A 368 10.91 2.32 18.73
CA LYS A 368 12.28 2.65 19.16
C LYS A 368 12.98 3.48 18.08
N PRO A 369 13.89 4.40 18.43
CA PRO A 369 14.67 5.17 17.45
C PRO A 369 15.52 4.27 16.54
N ASN A 370 15.81 4.73 15.33
CA ASN A 370 16.66 4.04 14.34
C ASN A 370 16.36 2.53 14.20
N THR A 371 15.07 2.16 14.19
CA THR A 371 14.63 0.77 14.16
C THR A 371 13.66 0.55 13.00
N THR A 372 13.93 -0.45 12.17
CA THR A 372 13.03 -0.86 11.09
C THR A 372 11.92 -1.75 11.64
N TYR A 373 10.67 -1.44 11.30
CA TYR A 373 9.48 -2.21 11.64
C TYR A 373 8.77 -2.72 10.39
N ASN A 374 8.26 -3.95 10.46
CA ASN A 374 7.24 -4.47 9.56
C ASN A 374 5.87 -4.16 10.17
N ILE A 375 4.95 -3.60 9.38
CA ILE A 375 3.60 -3.21 9.84
C ILE A 375 2.55 -3.78 8.90
N TRP A 376 1.62 -4.55 9.46
CA TRP A 376 0.50 -5.16 8.74
C TRP A 376 -0.79 -4.44 9.07
N LEU A 377 -1.52 -3.99 8.06
CA LEU A 377 -2.95 -3.69 8.20
C LEU A 377 -3.72 -5.00 8.24
N ALA A 378 -4.75 -5.07 9.06
CA ALA A 378 -5.61 -6.23 9.16
C ALA A 378 -7.08 -5.83 9.38
N LYS A 379 -8.03 -6.66 8.92
CA LYS A 379 -9.48 -6.41 9.04
C LYS A 379 -10.12 -7.52 9.87
N GLN A 380 -10.62 -7.18 11.06
CA GLN A 380 -11.29 -8.15 11.92
C GLN A 380 -12.68 -8.51 11.39
N ASN A 381 -13.12 -9.75 11.60
CA ASN A 381 -14.50 -10.14 11.35
C ASN A 381 -15.43 -9.67 12.48
N ASN A 382 -16.53 -8.99 12.12
CA ASN A 382 -17.50 -8.44 13.08
C ASN A 382 -18.21 -9.49 13.98
N GLU A 383 -18.21 -10.76 13.59
CA GLU A 383 -19.03 -11.82 14.23
C GLU A 383 -18.19 -12.83 15.03
N THR A 384 -16.88 -12.91 14.78
CA THR A 384 -16.03 -14.03 15.25
C THR A 384 -14.56 -13.63 15.38
N GLU A 385 -13.81 -14.35 16.21
CA GLU A 385 -12.36 -14.20 16.28
C GLU A 385 -11.71 -14.68 14.97
N GLY A 386 -11.08 -13.76 14.25
CA GLY A 386 -10.46 -13.99 12.95
C GLY A 386 -10.49 -12.73 12.10
N GLY A 387 -9.80 -12.76 10.97
CA GLY A 387 -9.74 -11.62 10.07
C GLY A 387 -8.78 -11.81 8.90
N PHE A 388 -8.65 -10.73 8.13
CA PHE A 388 -7.87 -10.67 6.89
C PHE A 388 -6.61 -9.83 7.11
N ILE A 389 -5.46 -10.26 6.58
CA ILE A 389 -4.19 -9.52 6.66
C ILE A 389 -3.79 -9.00 5.28
N TYR A 390 -3.32 -7.77 5.20
CA TYR A 390 -2.71 -7.19 4.00
C TYR A 390 -1.19 -7.35 4.01
N SER A 391 -0.52 -7.17 2.87
CA SER A 391 0.94 -7.19 2.82
C SER A 391 1.55 -6.11 3.73
N ALA A 392 2.67 -6.42 4.37
CA ALA A 392 3.35 -5.50 5.26
C ALA A 392 3.90 -4.26 4.54
N VAL A 393 3.97 -3.16 5.27
CA VAL A 393 4.81 -1.98 4.95
C VAL A 393 6.02 -1.99 5.87
N ASN A 394 7.18 -1.65 5.32
CA ASN A 394 8.39 -1.47 6.09
C ASN A 394 8.61 0.03 6.32
N LEU A 395 8.91 0.43 7.56
CA LEU A 395 9.37 1.77 7.88
C LEU A 395 10.59 1.70 8.78
N THR A 396 11.42 2.75 8.75
CA THR A 396 12.48 2.98 9.74
C THR A 396 12.14 4.26 10.48
N THR A 397 12.20 4.23 11.81
CA THR A 397 12.04 5.41 12.67
C THR A 397 13.25 6.34 12.58
N LYS A 398 13.02 7.61 12.86
CA LYS A 398 14.08 8.62 12.94
C LYS A 398 15.04 8.34 14.10
N SER A 399 16.25 8.88 14.05
CA SER A 399 17.30 8.67 15.07
C SER A 399 17.40 9.81 16.08
N ASP A 400 17.26 11.06 15.65
CA ASP A 400 17.87 12.20 16.36
C ASP A 400 16.92 12.87 17.39
N GLY A 401 15.65 12.47 17.44
CA GLY A 401 14.65 13.00 18.38
C GLY A 401 14.17 14.44 18.13
N ASN A 402 14.89 15.21 17.31
CA ASN A 402 14.56 16.61 16.96
C ASN A 402 13.39 16.76 15.98
N CYS A 403 12.76 15.66 15.56
CA CYS A 403 11.58 15.64 14.69
C CYS A 403 10.41 14.92 15.39
N ARG A 404 9.17 15.41 15.23
CA ARG A 404 7.94 14.81 15.79
C ARG A 404 6.78 14.88 14.79
N VAL A 405 6.03 13.80 14.62
CA VAL A 405 4.90 13.78 13.66
C VAL A 405 3.71 14.56 14.23
N ILE A 406 3.24 15.57 13.50
CA ILE A 406 2.00 16.29 13.79
C ILE A 406 0.94 15.98 12.74
N TYR A 407 -0.33 15.95 13.14
CA TYR A 407 -1.47 15.69 12.27
C TYR A 407 -2.77 16.29 12.84
N ASP A 408 -3.84 16.27 12.05
CA ASP A 408 -5.18 16.78 12.35
C ASP A 408 -5.23 18.24 12.84
N LEU A 409 -4.37 19.08 12.25
CA LEU A 409 -4.40 20.54 12.35
C LEU A 409 -5.74 21.11 11.83
N GLN A 410 -6.23 22.18 12.45
CA GLN A 410 -7.53 22.79 12.15
C GLN A 410 -7.47 23.67 10.90
N PHE A 411 -6.44 24.50 10.77
CA PHE A 411 -6.23 25.34 9.59
C PHE A 411 -5.48 24.54 8.51
N CYS A 412 -4.25 24.10 8.77
CA CYS A 412 -3.40 23.32 7.87
C CYS A 412 -3.78 21.83 7.81
N SER A 413 -5.05 21.54 7.53
CA SER A 413 -5.69 20.21 7.58
C SER A 413 -5.05 19.11 6.72
N GLU A 414 -4.12 19.45 5.82
CA GLU A 414 -3.39 18.50 4.96
C GLU A 414 -1.96 18.19 5.45
N VAL A 415 -1.46 18.87 6.50
CA VAL A 415 -0.17 18.62 7.15
C VAL A 415 -0.24 17.40 8.09
N ALA A 416 0.62 16.41 7.85
CA ALA A 416 0.62 15.10 8.52
C ALA A 416 2.02 14.47 8.61
N TYR A 417 3.05 15.30 8.78
CA TYR A 417 4.45 14.87 8.67
C TYR A 417 5.27 15.24 9.90
N ALA A 418 6.50 14.74 9.96
CA ALA A 418 7.43 15.08 11.02
C ALA A 418 7.85 16.56 10.88
N VAL A 419 7.75 17.32 11.97
CA VAL A 419 8.18 18.72 12.07
C VAL A 419 9.26 18.86 13.14
N PRO A 420 10.06 19.95 13.15
CA PRO A 420 11.01 20.20 14.23
C PRO A 420 10.31 20.24 15.59
N THR A 421 10.95 19.65 16.60
CA THR A 421 10.47 19.62 17.98
C THR A 421 11.63 19.87 18.93
N ASN A 422 11.29 20.26 20.15
CA ASN A 422 12.13 20.06 21.31
C ASN A 422 11.26 19.44 22.40
N ASP A 423 11.48 18.16 22.70
CA ASP A 423 10.61 17.38 23.57
C ASP A 423 10.64 17.85 25.04
N THR A 424 11.61 18.66 25.43
CA THR A 424 11.63 19.31 26.76
C THR A 424 10.64 20.45 26.88
N ILE A 425 10.36 21.15 25.76
CA ILE A 425 9.43 22.29 25.66
C ILE A 425 8.04 21.81 25.21
N PHE A 426 8.00 21.00 24.15
CA PHE A 426 6.78 20.50 23.50
C PHE A 426 6.53 19.02 23.79
N GLN A 427 6.25 18.71 25.06
CA GLN A 427 5.99 17.34 25.52
C GLN A 427 4.80 16.67 24.81
N ASN A 428 3.77 17.45 24.43
CA ASN A 428 2.52 16.97 23.83
C ASN A 428 2.43 17.31 22.34
N MET A 429 2.18 16.30 21.48
CA MET A 429 1.99 16.49 20.03
C MET A 429 0.89 17.52 19.68
N PRO A 430 -0.31 17.52 20.30
CA PRO A 430 -1.34 18.51 19.98
C PRO A 430 -0.92 19.97 20.26
N HIS A 431 -0.09 20.21 21.28
CA HIS A 431 0.42 21.55 21.60
C HIS A 431 1.39 22.04 20.51
N LEU A 432 2.29 21.15 20.04
CA LEU A 432 3.20 21.43 18.92
C LEU A 432 2.44 21.66 17.61
N ALA A 433 1.44 20.82 17.32
CA ALA A 433 0.58 20.97 16.16
C ALA A 433 -0.13 22.32 16.16
N ARG A 434 -0.70 22.72 17.32
CA ARG A 434 -1.39 24.00 17.49
C ARG A 434 -0.46 25.21 17.34
N PHE A 435 0.79 25.15 17.81
CA PHE A 435 1.79 26.20 17.57
C PHE A 435 1.98 26.44 16.06
N TYR A 436 2.30 25.37 15.31
CA TYR A 436 2.51 25.45 13.86
C TYR A 436 1.26 25.91 13.09
N ASP A 437 0.08 25.42 13.50
CA ASP A 437 -1.20 25.77 12.88
C ASP A 437 -1.59 27.24 13.11
N THR A 438 -1.42 27.72 14.36
CA THR A 438 -1.67 29.13 14.75
C THR A 438 -0.70 30.06 14.02
N TYR A 439 0.56 29.65 13.87
CA TYR A 439 1.55 30.43 13.14
C TYR A 439 1.26 30.53 11.64
N ALA A 440 0.83 29.44 11.00
CA ALA A 440 0.39 29.50 9.60
C ALA A 440 -0.89 30.35 9.43
N LEU A 441 -1.84 30.23 10.36
CA LEU A 441 -3.09 31.01 10.34
C LEU A 441 -2.84 32.53 10.46
N SER A 442 -1.85 32.96 11.24
CA SER A 442 -1.58 34.40 11.45
C SER A 442 -1.13 35.12 10.16
N TRP A 443 -0.38 34.44 9.29
CA TRP A 443 0.00 34.97 7.97
C TRP A 443 -1.15 35.00 6.96
N TYR A 444 -2.11 34.09 7.09
CA TYR A 444 -3.22 33.95 6.15
C TYR A 444 -4.22 35.11 6.18
N ALA A 445 -4.40 35.77 7.34
CA ALA A 445 -5.39 36.85 7.49
C ALA A 445 -5.21 37.99 6.47
N ASN A 446 -3.98 38.46 6.27
CA ASN A 446 -3.66 39.55 5.34
C ASN A 446 -3.93 39.16 3.87
N PHE A 447 -3.68 37.90 3.51
CA PHE A 447 -4.05 37.38 2.20
C PHE A 447 -5.57 37.31 2.02
N SER A 448 -6.31 36.83 3.03
CA SER A 448 -7.77 36.74 2.95
C SER A 448 -8.41 38.12 2.70
N TYR A 449 -7.94 39.17 3.39
CA TYR A 449 -8.40 40.55 3.12
C TYR A 449 -8.04 41.04 1.71
N SER A 450 -6.88 40.63 1.19
CA SER A 450 -6.43 40.98 -0.17
C SER A 450 -7.27 40.28 -1.24
N LEU A 451 -7.59 38.99 -1.04
CA LEU A 451 -8.45 38.21 -1.92
C LEU A 451 -9.90 38.73 -1.92
N GLN A 452 -10.39 39.23 -0.78
CA GLN A 452 -11.71 39.87 -0.69
C GLN A 452 -11.85 41.18 -1.52
N GLN A 453 -10.74 41.82 -1.90
CA GLN A 453 -10.78 42.97 -2.84
C GLN A 453 -10.94 42.53 -4.31
N VAL A 454 -10.77 41.24 -4.60
CA VAL A 454 -10.96 40.67 -5.94
C VAL A 454 -12.45 40.41 -6.16
N GLN A 455 -12.97 40.73 -7.34
CA GLN A 455 -14.37 40.48 -7.70
C GLN A 455 -14.59 38.99 -8.02
N CYS A 456 -14.62 38.17 -6.97
CA CYS A 456 -14.72 36.71 -7.04
C CYS A 456 -16.10 36.18 -7.48
N ASN A 457 -17.15 36.98 -7.29
CA ASN A 457 -18.53 36.65 -7.67
C ASN A 457 -19.04 37.77 -8.59
N THR A 458 -18.80 37.61 -9.89
CA THR A 458 -19.05 38.61 -10.93
C THR A 458 -19.48 37.90 -12.22
N THR A 459 -19.86 38.66 -13.25
CA THR A 459 -20.21 38.08 -14.56
C THR A 459 -18.95 37.58 -15.27
N SER A 460 -19.09 36.59 -16.16
CA SER A 460 -17.94 35.91 -16.77
C SER A 460 -17.01 36.83 -17.57
N ASP A 461 -17.49 37.96 -18.08
CA ASP A 461 -16.69 39.01 -18.73
C ASP A 461 -15.75 39.78 -17.78
N ARG A 462 -15.88 39.59 -16.46
CA ARG A 462 -15.16 40.29 -15.39
C ARG A 462 -14.41 39.36 -14.44
N GLU A 463 -14.58 38.05 -14.58
CA GLU A 463 -13.79 37.06 -13.86
C GLU A 463 -12.31 37.20 -14.23
N TYR A 464 -11.41 37.05 -13.25
CA TYR A 464 -9.97 37.12 -13.54
C TYR A 464 -9.45 35.89 -14.31
N SER A 465 -10.23 34.81 -14.36
CA SER A 465 -9.94 33.57 -15.08
C SER A 465 -11.20 32.73 -15.27
N HIS A 466 -11.43 32.20 -16.47
CA HIS A 466 -12.49 31.23 -16.73
C HIS A 466 -12.15 29.79 -16.28
N LEU A 467 -10.91 29.55 -15.83
CA LEU A 467 -10.41 28.23 -15.44
C LEU A 467 -10.08 28.12 -13.94
N ARG A 468 -10.10 29.24 -13.22
CA ARG A 468 -9.71 29.33 -11.80
C ARG A 468 -10.63 30.27 -11.06
N SER A 469 -11.17 29.79 -9.96
CA SER A 469 -11.98 30.56 -9.02
C SER A 469 -11.14 31.11 -7.88
N CYS A 470 -11.65 32.11 -7.15
CA CYS A 470 -11.00 32.56 -5.92
C CYS A 470 -10.84 31.44 -4.89
N ASP A 471 -11.73 30.43 -4.87
CA ASP A 471 -11.57 29.25 -4.03
C ASP A 471 -10.34 28.40 -4.43
N ASP A 472 -9.94 28.42 -5.70
CA ASP A 472 -8.72 27.73 -6.15
C ASP A 472 -7.47 28.53 -5.78
N CYS A 473 -7.52 29.86 -5.91
CA CYS A 473 -6.48 30.76 -5.39
C CYS A 473 -6.29 30.58 -3.88
N ASP A 474 -7.40 30.54 -3.12
CA ASP A 474 -7.41 30.36 -1.68
C ASP A 474 -6.77 29.04 -1.25
N LYS A 475 -7.24 27.92 -1.83
CA LYS A 475 -6.67 26.58 -1.58
C LYS A 475 -5.19 26.52 -1.96
N ALA A 476 -4.78 27.14 -3.07
CA ALA A 476 -3.39 27.15 -3.51
C ALA A 476 -2.50 27.96 -2.57
N TYR A 477 -2.93 29.16 -2.15
CA TYR A 477 -2.22 29.99 -1.19
C TYR A 477 -2.12 29.30 0.18
N LYS A 478 -3.23 28.76 0.68
CA LYS A 478 -3.25 28.00 1.94
C LYS A 478 -2.32 26.79 1.90
N THR A 479 -2.32 26.02 0.81
CA THR A 479 -1.43 24.87 0.61
C THR A 479 0.04 25.28 0.61
N TRP A 480 0.38 26.32 -0.15
CA TRP A 480 1.73 26.89 -0.22
C TRP A 480 2.18 27.46 1.14
N LEU A 481 1.32 28.19 1.84
CA LEU A 481 1.60 28.80 3.13
C LEU A 481 1.86 27.74 4.20
N CYS A 482 1.00 26.72 4.30
CA CYS A 482 1.22 25.63 5.26
C CYS A 482 2.54 24.90 5.00
N ALA A 483 2.86 24.58 3.73
CA ALA A 483 4.11 23.90 3.38
C ALA A 483 5.37 24.76 3.62
N THR A 484 5.30 26.08 3.42
CA THR A 484 6.43 27.01 3.65
C THR A 484 6.57 27.47 5.10
N THR A 485 5.48 27.48 5.87
CA THR A 485 5.48 27.85 7.30
C THR A 485 5.87 26.68 8.19
N ILE A 486 5.45 25.46 7.84
CA ILE A 486 5.60 24.24 8.64
C ILE A 486 6.62 23.31 7.96
N PRO A 487 7.92 23.44 8.25
CA PRO A 487 8.97 22.66 7.58
C PRO A 487 8.85 21.17 7.89
N ARG A 488 9.09 20.32 6.88
CA ARG A 488 9.16 18.87 7.07
C ARG A 488 10.57 18.47 7.51
N CYS A 489 10.64 17.80 8.65
CA CYS A 489 11.85 17.45 9.38
C CYS A 489 12.37 16.07 9.00
N ALA A 490 13.70 15.96 8.88
CA ALA A 490 14.49 14.76 8.69
C ALA A 490 15.66 14.75 9.68
N ASP A 491 16.20 13.57 9.96
CA ASP A 491 17.39 13.43 10.81
C ASP A 491 18.57 14.23 10.27
N TYR A 492 19.30 14.87 11.17
CA TYR A 492 20.51 15.62 10.88
C TYR A 492 21.61 14.69 10.33
N SER A 493 21.63 13.44 10.81
CA SER A 493 22.52 12.38 10.33
C SER A 493 22.28 11.94 8.87
N SER A 494 21.14 12.28 8.25
CA SER A 494 20.84 11.89 6.87
C SER A 494 21.71 12.62 5.85
N ASP A 495 22.30 11.89 4.90
CA ASP A 495 23.20 12.37 3.85
C ASP A 495 22.51 12.75 2.53
N ALA A 496 21.17 12.67 2.48
CA ALA A 496 20.40 12.88 1.26
C ALA A 496 20.54 14.33 0.71
N SER A 497 20.95 14.44 -0.56
CA SER A 497 21.37 15.70 -1.21
C SER A 497 20.30 16.77 -1.38
N PHE A 498 19.01 16.41 -1.27
CA PHE A 498 17.89 17.37 -1.35
C PHE A 498 17.57 18.06 -0.03
N LEU A 499 18.14 17.59 1.08
CA LEU A 499 17.93 18.14 2.42
C LEU A 499 18.67 19.46 2.62
N ALA A 500 18.00 20.44 3.23
CA ALA A 500 18.64 21.67 3.70
C ALA A 500 19.05 21.51 5.17
N GLU A 501 20.30 21.79 5.51
CA GLU A 501 20.77 21.74 6.90
C GLU A 501 20.17 22.89 7.74
N ARG A 502 19.72 22.55 8.96
CA ARG A 502 19.12 23.48 9.92
C ARG A 502 19.81 23.29 11.28
N SER A 503 20.97 23.92 11.40
CA SER A 503 21.85 23.87 12.57
C SER A 503 22.20 25.28 13.06
N ARG A 504 22.31 25.45 14.39
CA ARG A 504 22.97 26.60 15.03
C ARG A 504 24.41 26.18 15.37
N GLY A 505 25.36 27.11 15.29
CA GLY A 505 26.73 26.83 15.69
C GLY A 505 26.87 26.64 17.21
N ASP A 506 27.95 26.00 17.66
CA ASP A 506 28.24 25.83 19.07
C ASP A 506 28.24 27.20 19.80
N GLY A 507 27.53 27.28 20.93
CA GLY A 507 27.35 28.53 21.68
C GLY A 507 26.39 29.56 21.05
N GLN A 508 25.67 29.21 19.98
CA GLN A 508 24.62 30.07 19.37
C GLN A 508 23.20 29.60 19.73
N ASP A 509 23.07 28.49 20.46
CA ASP A 509 21.80 28.02 21.01
C ASP A 509 21.58 28.58 22.41
N ASN A 510 20.84 29.68 22.49
CA ASN A 510 20.45 30.31 23.75
C ASN A 510 19.14 29.72 24.33
N GLY A 511 18.67 28.59 23.79
CA GLY A 511 17.33 28.06 24.08
C GLY A 511 16.21 28.88 23.42
N PRO A 512 14.95 28.66 23.84
CA PRO A 512 13.84 29.50 23.40
C PRO A 512 13.97 30.91 23.98
N THR A 513 13.64 31.91 23.18
CA THR A 513 13.51 33.32 23.60
C THR A 513 12.04 33.72 23.78
N LYS A 514 11.10 32.88 23.34
CA LYS A 514 9.66 33.10 23.39
C LYS A 514 8.93 31.82 23.85
N ILE A 515 7.76 31.97 24.45
CA ILE A 515 6.88 30.86 24.85
C ILE A 515 5.56 30.94 24.08
N PHE A 516 5.08 29.79 23.59
CA PHE A 516 3.72 29.63 23.12
C PHE A 516 2.81 29.21 24.28
N LEU A 517 1.75 29.97 24.53
CA LEU A 517 0.80 29.75 25.61
C LEU A 517 -0.42 28.95 25.14
N GLU A 518 -1.09 28.28 26.08
CA GLU A 518 -2.32 27.51 25.82
C GLU A 518 -3.54 28.37 25.40
N ASP A 519 -3.43 29.70 25.39
CA ASP A 519 -4.43 30.59 24.78
C ASP A 519 -4.11 30.93 23.30
N GLY A 520 -2.96 30.48 22.78
CA GLY A 520 -2.49 30.72 21.42
C GLY A 520 -1.60 31.96 21.27
N ARG A 521 -1.30 32.70 22.35
CA ARG A 521 -0.37 33.83 22.30
C ARG A 521 1.08 33.36 22.33
N ILE A 522 1.94 34.12 21.67
CA ILE A 522 3.40 34.02 21.79
C ILE A 522 3.86 35.21 22.63
N VAL A 523 4.63 34.95 23.68
CA VAL A 523 5.18 35.98 24.59
C VAL A 523 6.69 35.87 24.67
N ASP A 524 7.37 36.99 24.85
CA ASP A 524 8.81 37.00 25.12
C ASP A 524 9.12 36.41 26.50
N ILE A 525 10.21 35.66 26.60
CA ILE A 525 10.79 35.27 27.89
C ILE A 525 11.58 36.47 28.40
N GLU A 526 11.23 36.97 29.58
CA GLU A 526 12.04 37.93 30.32
C GLU A 526 13.32 37.26 30.83
N LEU A 527 14.28 37.06 29.92
CA LEU A 527 15.68 36.82 30.26
C LEU A 527 16.23 38.08 30.92
N GLY A 528 16.09 38.16 32.24
CA GLY A 528 16.67 39.26 33.04
C GLY A 528 18.15 39.41 32.70
N ASN A 529 18.53 40.60 32.21
CA ASN A 529 19.80 40.93 31.55
C ASN A 529 20.94 39.93 31.76
N VAL A 530 21.02 38.91 30.89
CA VAL A 530 22.19 38.04 30.80
C VAL A 530 23.27 38.79 30.02
N THR A 531 23.92 39.73 30.69
CA THR A 531 25.28 40.11 30.32
C THR A 531 26.16 38.89 30.56
N ASN A 532 26.98 38.51 29.59
CA ASN A 532 28.11 37.63 29.86
C ASN A 532 28.99 38.28 30.97
N ASP A 533 29.77 37.50 31.72
CA ASP A 533 30.68 38.05 32.76
C ASP A 533 31.71 39.07 32.21
N ASP A 534 31.90 39.11 30.88
CA ASP A 534 32.75 40.06 30.15
C ASP A 534 32.00 41.35 29.70
N GLY A 535 30.68 41.41 29.88
CA GLY A 535 29.86 42.58 29.50
C GLY A 535 29.54 42.67 28.00
N SER A 536 29.94 41.69 27.19
CA SER A 536 29.49 41.57 25.80
C SER A 536 27.98 41.32 25.71
N THR A 537 27.34 41.94 24.73
CA THR A 537 26.00 41.57 24.30
C THR A 537 26.02 40.14 23.76
N PRO A 538 25.04 39.27 24.09
CA PRO A 538 24.95 37.94 23.49
C PRO A 538 24.94 38.04 21.95
N PRO A 539 25.58 37.08 21.24
CA PRO A 539 25.68 37.13 19.79
C PRO A 539 24.29 37.20 19.16
N ALA A 540 24.15 38.03 18.12
CA ALA A 540 22.88 38.27 17.45
C ALA A 540 22.23 36.94 17.01
N PHE A 541 20.96 36.77 17.37
CA PHE A 541 20.21 35.54 17.14
C PHE A 541 20.21 35.16 15.65
N LYS A 542 20.97 34.11 15.32
CA LYS A 542 21.08 33.62 13.94
C LYS A 542 20.04 32.53 13.70
N ALA A 543 18.97 32.90 13.00
CA ALA A 543 17.97 31.93 12.56
C ALA A 543 18.62 30.81 11.74
N ALA A 544 18.37 29.56 12.14
CA ALA A 544 18.78 28.36 11.44
C ALA A 544 17.60 27.77 10.66
N SER A 545 16.44 27.69 11.31
CA SER A 545 15.16 27.29 10.73
C SER A 545 14.74 28.22 9.58
N ARG A 546 13.89 27.72 8.69
CA ARG A 546 13.26 28.53 7.62
C ARG A 546 12.53 29.76 8.17
N ASN A 547 11.90 29.62 9.33
CA ASN A 547 11.10 30.64 9.97
C ASN A 547 11.62 30.89 11.39
N ILE A 548 11.95 32.15 11.70
CA ILE A 548 12.64 32.53 12.95
C ILE A 548 11.90 32.09 14.22
N LEU A 549 10.57 32.15 14.21
CA LEU A 549 9.73 31.76 15.35
C LEU A 549 9.86 30.28 15.74
N ILE A 550 10.35 29.41 14.84
CA ILE A 550 10.66 28.01 15.18
C ILE A 550 11.88 27.98 16.11
N ASP A 551 12.93 28.73 15.80
CA ASP A 551 14.13 28.79 16.64
C ASP A 551 13.84 29.53 17.96
N GLU A 552 12.99 30.57 17.94
CA GLU A 552 12.64 31.37 19.12
C GLU A 552 11.69 30.65 20.10
N VAL A 553 10.78 29.80 19.62
CA VAL A 553 9.74 29.16 20.44
C VAL A 553 9.97 27.66 20.62
N VAL A 554 10.25 26.93 19.53
CA VAL A 554 10.50 25.49 19.58
C VAL A 554 11.94 25.22 19.99
N SER A 555 12.89 26.07 19.59
CA SER A 555 14.32 25.89 19.84
C SER A 555 14.78 24.44 19.60
N PRO A 556 14.56 23.90 18.39
CA PRO A 556 14.88 22.51 18.08
C PRO A 556 16.40 22.28 18.09
N GLY A 557 16.81 21.04 18.39
CA GLY A 557 18.18 20.61 18.11
C GLY A 557 18.47 20.55 16.60
N PRO A 558 19.72 20.28 16.19
CA PRO A 558 20.09 20.19 14.79
C PRO A 558 19.19 19.22 14.01
N TYR A 559 18.67 19.67 12.86
CA TYR A 559 17.82 18.86 12.00
C TYR A 559 18.07 19.16 10.53
N LYS A 560 17.46 18.37 9.64
CA LYS A 560 17.45 18.63 8.20
C LYS A 560 16.04 18.85 7.69
N GLU A 561 15.88 19.79 6.77
CA GLU A 561 14.60 20.16 6.18
C GLU A 561 14.44 19.55 4.79
N ILE A 562 13.34 18.82 4.58
CA ILE A 562 12.83 18.52 3.25
C ILE A 562 12.13 19.79 2.73
N LYS A 563 12.84 20.58 1.90
CA LYS A 563 12.35 21.87 1.37
C LYS A 563 10.99 21.74 0.67
N PRO A 564 10.10 22.75 0.73
CA PRO A 564 8.82 22.74 0.00
C PRO A 564 9.03 22.54 -1.50
N CYS A 565 8.11 21.85 -2.17
CA CYS A 565 8.19 21.66 -3.61
C CYS A 565 7.94 22.97 -4.39
N MET A 566 8.72 23.22 -5.44
CA MET A 566 8.59 24.43 -6.29
C MET A 566 7.21 24.52 -6.99
N ASP A 567 6.59 23.37 -7.28
CA ASP A 567 5.25 23.28 -7.88
C ASP A 567 4.14 23.94 -7.04
N LEU A 568 4.30 24.00 -5.71
CA LEU A 568 3.37 24.71 -4.83
C LEU A 568 3.37 26.22 -5.13
N CYS A 569 4.54 26.80 -5.37
CA CYS A 569 4.68 28.20 -5.74
C CYS A 569 4.08 28.48 -7.13
N TRP A 570 4.32 27.60 -8.11
CA TRP A 570 3.72 27.75 -9.44
C TRP A 570 2.21 27.54 -9.43
N SER A 571 1.70 26.59 -8.65
CA SER A 571 0.27 26.37 -8.44
C SER A 571 -0.42 27.60 -7.85
N LEU A 572 0.23 28.29 -6.90
CA LEU A 572 -0.23 29.57 -6.37
C LEU A 572 -0.35 30.63 -7.47
N ILE A 573 0.72 30.89 -8.24
CA ILE A 573 0.69 31.90 -9.32
C ILE A 573 -0.35 31.55 -10.41
N GLN A 574 -0.47 30.28 -10.78
CA GLN A 574 -1.43 29.83 -11.79
C GLN A 574 -2.89 29.89 -11.33
N SER A 575 -3.14 29.92 -10.02
CA SER A 575 -4.50 29.90 -9.46
C SER A 575 -5.00 31.29 -9.06
N CYS A 576 -4.08 32.21 -8.73
CA CYS A 576 -4.42 33.54 -8.22
C CYS A 576 -4.39 34.67 -9.26
N PRO A 577 -5.15 35.76 -9.03
CA PRO A 577 -5.11 36.95 -9.88
C PRO A 577 -3.71 37.60 -9.90
N ALA A 578 -3.27 38.04 -11.08
CA ALA A 578 -1.98 38.73 -11.24
C ALA A 578 -1.85 40.02 -10.43
N SER A 579 -2.97 40.66 -10.06
CA SER A 579 -3.02 41.85 -9.18
C SER A 579 -2.49 41.61 -7.77
N LEU A 580 -2.42 40.34 -7.31
CA LEU A 580 -1.82 39.98 -6.02
C LEU A 580 -0.28 39.91 -6.07
N GLY A 581 0.34 40.03 -7.25
CA GLY A 581 1.80 40.21 -7.39
C GLY A 581 2.67 39.00 -7.03
N PHE A 582 2.10 37.80 -6.90
CA PHE A 582 2.87 36.59 -6.60
C PHE A 582 3.91 36.28 -7.68
N SER A 583 5.13 35.93 -7.25
CA SER A 583 6.24 35.52 -8.12
C SER A 583 7.08 34.42 -7.46
N CYS A 584 7.60 33.50 -8.26
CA CYS A 584 8.44 32.41 -7.75
C CYS A 584 9.93 32.76 -7.91
N PRO A 585 10.77 32.46 -6.90
CA PRO A 585 12.21 32.72 -7.00
C PRO A 585 12.86 31.79 -8.02
N SER A 586 13.82 32.33 -8.77
CA SER A 586 14.63 31.61 -9.77
C SER A 586 16.10 31.57 -9.38
N GLY A 587 16.88 30.74 -10.09
CA GLY A 587 18.31 30.49 -9.83
C GLY A 587 18.58 30.03 -8.40
N SER A 588 19.76 30.37 -7.87
CA SER A 588 20.20 29.96 -6.53
C SER A 588 19.20 30.30 -5.41
N ARG A 589 18.45 31.41 -5.49
CA ARG A 589 17.40 31.73 -4.51
C ARG A 589 16.26 30.72 -4.54
N GLY A 590 15.88 30.25 -5.72
CA GLY A 590 14.90 29.18 -5.90
C GLY A 590 15.42 27.84 -5.37
N GLU A 591 16.61 27.44 -5.80
CA GLU A 591 17.27 26.18 -5.43
C GLU A 591 17.53 26.04 -3.92
N ASN A 592 17.91 27.13 -3.26
CA ASN A 592 18.10 27.15 -1.80
C ASN A 592 16.77 27.13 -1.04
N SER A 593 15.68 27.64 -1.63
CA SER A 593 14.39 27.79 -0.95
C SER A 593 13.44 26.62 -1.16
N TYR A 594 13.49 25.95 -2.32
CA TYR A 594 12.55 24.92 -2.74
C TYR A 594 13.28 23.63 -3.16
N GLY A 595 12.53 22.53 -3.23
CA GLY A 595 12.95 21.25 -3.77
C GLY A 595 12.13 20.84 -5.00
N TRP A 596 12.55 19.73 -5.59
CA TRP A 596 11.95 19.12 -6.79
C TRP A 596 11.38 17.74 -6.44
N ARG A 597 10.28 17.34 -7.10
CA ARG A 597 9.71 16.00 -6.91
C ARG A 597 10.61 14.95 -7.57
N SER A 598 10.66 13.76 -6.98
CA SER A 598 11.23 12.57 -7.61
C SER A 598 10.14 11.84 -8.39
N ASP A 599 10.49 11.33 -9.57
CA ASP A 599 9.63 10.46 -10.39
C ASP A 599 9.49 9.06 -9.79
N ASP A 600 10.44 8.62 -8.94
CA ASP A 600 10.43 7.32 -8.27
C ASP A 600 9.43 7.23 -7.10
N GLY A 601 8.73 8.32 -6.78
CA GLY A 601 7.74 8.37 -5.70
C GLY A 601 8.31 8.55 -4.29
N ASP A 602 9.61 8.82 -4.18
CA ASP A 602 10.26 9.23 -2.94
C ASP A 602 10.03 10.74 -2.66
N ILE A 603 10.05 11.12 -1.38
CA ILE A 603 9.72 12.48 -0.94
C ILE A 603 10.99 13.35 -0.86
N THR A 604 11.44 13.81 -2.02
CA THR A 604 12.58 14.73 -2.19
C THR A 604 12.25 16.21 -1.96
N CYS A 605 10.97 16.54 -1.86
CA CYS A 605 10.46 17.87 -1.47
C CYS A 605 9.13 17.75 -0.73
N SER A 606 8.82 18.72 0.13
CA SER A 606 7.61 18.71 0.95
C SER A 606 6.40 19.23 0.18
N TYR A 607 5.36 18.40 0.11
CA TYR A 607 4.03 18.74 -0.38
C TYR A 607 2.97 18.12 0.53
N LEU A 608 1.81 18.77 0.64
CA LEU A 608 0.75 18.33 1.56
C LEU A 608 0.05 17.08 1.03
N GLY A 609 -0.44 16.22 1.93
CA GLY A 609 -1.06 14.94 1.58
C GLY A 609 -0.12 13.89 0.95
N ALA A 610 1.20 14.10 0.98
CA ALA A 610 2.21 13.15 0.54
C ALA A 610 2.26 11.92 1.46
N ALA A 611 2.17 10.71 0.90
CA ALA A 611 2.56 9.48 1.61
C ALA A 611 3.51 8.66 0.74
N TYR A 612 4.50 8.04 1.37
CA TYR A 612 5.46 7.18 0.69
C TYR A 612 4.75 6.03 -0.01
N PHE A 613 5.27 5.67 -1.19
CA PHE A 613 4.79 4.55 -2.01
C PHE A 613 3.37 4.67 -2.60
N LEU A 614 2.57 5.70 -2.28
CA LEU A 614 1.36 6.01 -3.05
C LEU A 614 1.69 6.34 -4.52
N SER A 615 2.81 7.03 -4.75
CA SER A 615 3.33 7.36 -6.08
C SER A 615 4.05 6.20 -6.77
N LYS A 616 4.40 5.11 -6.04
CA LYS A 616 4.83 3.83 -6.63
C LYS A 616 3.65 2.98 -7.12
N ALA A 617 2.50 3.61 -7.36
CA ALA A 617 1.76 3.32 -8.57
C ALA A 617 2.62 3.61 -9.81
N THR A 618 3.59 2.73 -10.07
CA THR A 618 4.09 2.49 -11.42
C THR A 618 2.88 2.54 -12.34
N ARG A 619 2.99 3.21 -13.48
CA ARG A 619 2.02 3.01 -14.56
C ARG A 619 2.15 1.57 -15.07
N GLY A 620 1.63 0.62 -14.30
CA GLY A 620 0.89 -0.53 -14.77
C GLY A 620 -0.38 -0.05 -15.47
N MET A 621 -0.18 0.80 -16.48
CA MET A 621 -0.86 0.66 -17.74
C MET A 621 -0.71 -0.81 -18.07
N GLY A 622 -1.79 -1.56 -17.92
CA GLY A 622 -1.77 -2.98 -18.19
C GLY A 622 -1.32 -3.13 -19.63
N LEU A 623 -0.07 -3.55 -19.83
CA LEU A 623 0.38 -4.17 -21.07
C LEU A 623 -0.30 -5.54 -21.15
N VAL A 624 -1.61 -5.50 -21.35
CA VAL A 624 -2.27 -6.42 -22.25
C VAL A 624 -1.49 -6.26 -23.56
N GLY A 625 -0.62 -7.25 -23.83
CA GLY A 625 0.25 -7.29 -25.00
C GLY A 625 -0.53 -7.51 -26.29
N GLY A 626 -1.46 -6.62 -26.61
CA GLY A 626 -1.96 -6.44 -27.96
C GLY A 626 -0.85 -5.78 -28.77
N GLY A 627 -0.02 -6.60 -29.42
CA GLY A 627 1.15 -6.13 -30.15
C GLY A 627 0.83 -5.04 -31.17
N GLY A 628 1.76 -4.11 -31.34
CA GLY A 628 1.71 -3.10 -32.39
C GLY A 628 1.85 -3.72 -33.78
N GLY A 629 0.74 -4.26 -34.31
CA GLY A 629 0.62 -4.85 -35.65
C GLY A 629 -0.52 -4.29 -36.49
N GLY A 630 -1.41 -3.46 -35.92
CA GLY A 630 -2.61 -2.97 -36.60
C GLY A 630 -2.39 -1.81 -37.58
N TRP A 631 -1.35 -0.99 -37.39
CA TRP A 631 -1.17 0.25 -38.17
C TRP A 631 -0.44 0.06 -39.51
N ALA A 632 0.32 -1.03 -39.69
CA ALA A 632 1.01 -1.31 -40.95
C ALA A 632 0.07 -1.84 -42.05
N LEU A 633 -1.02 -2.53 -41.68
CA LEU A 633 -1.92 -3.18 -42.65
C LEU A 633 -2.99 -2.24 -43.23
N VAL A 634 -3.34 -1.14 -42.56
CA VAL A 634 -4.32 -0.16 -43.09
C VAL A 634 -3.67 0.76 -44.13
N VAL A 635 -2.38 1.09 -44.00
CA VAL A 635 -1.67 1.92 -44.98
C VAL A 635 -1.32 1.12 -46.25
N GLY A 636 -0.93 -0.16 -46.10
CA GLY A 636 -0.61 -1.02 -47.25
C GLY A 636 -1.79 -1.29 -48.19
N LEU A 637 -3.01 -1.42 -47.65
CA LEU A 637 -4.21 -1.75 -48.43
C LEU A 637 -4.75 -0.57 -49.27
N VAL A 638 -4.46 0.68 -48.86
CA VAL A 638 -4.81 1.88 -49.65
C VAL A 638 -3.86 2.10 -50.82
N VAL A 639 -2.57 1.76 -50.67
CA VAL A 639 -1.57 1.87 -51.76
C VAL A 639 -1.78 0.79 -52.82
N ALA A 640 -2.16 -0.43 -52.43
CA ALA A 640 -2.45 -1.50 -53.38
C ALA A 640 -3.66 -1.22 -54.28
N LEU A 641 -4.68 -0.51 -53.77
CA LEU A 641 -5.91 -0.19 -54.52
C LEU A 641 -5.80 1.04 -55.45
N MET A 642 -4.72 1.81 -55.38
CA MET A 642 -4.39 2.82 -56.41
C MET A 642 -3.34 2.35 -57.42
N GLY A 643 -2.83 1.11 -57.28
CA GLY A 643 -1.87 0.50 -58.21
C GLY A 643 -2.50 -0.24 -59.40
N VAL A 644 -3.83 -0.39 -59.44
CA VAL A 644 -4.56 -1.12 -60.49
C VAL A 644 -5.80 -0.34 -60.93
N LEU A 645 -5.60 0.75 -61.68
CA LEU A 645 -6.57 1.36 -62.62
C LEU A 645 -5.88 2.38 -63.54
#